data_AF-A0A1U7NZX0-F1
#
_entry.id   AF-A0A1U7NZX0-F1
#
_cell.length_a   1.000
_cell.length_b   1.000
_cell.length_c   1.000
_cell.angle_alpha   90.00
_cell.angle_beta   90.00
_cell.angle_gamma   90.00
#
_symmetry.space_group_name_H-M   'P 1'
#
loop_
_entity.id
_entity.type
_entity.pdbx_description
1 polymer ?
#
loop_
_entity_poly.entity_id
_entity_poly.type
_entity_poly.pdbx_seq_one_letter_code
_entity_poly.pdbx_strand_id
1 'polypeptide(L)'
;MTDLTPLTEGSRLAGRYTVQVCLRADGYEQFYRATTDWGQSVLITVFRPPQAETPTGGRARQVFMRNARLLAQLQRPGVVRVSDLLDEDGTQLVVCEDRLNQTLRQAAGDPSQELPPGKWLDLTRALFSALVAAHAQALLHARISPDHVWLDTAGDVWLADFGLANRALQEIDLTPPPDPRYAAPELLSGGVFSPQTDVYALAATLLEVLSGRTPPTASARLRGVPLPTLTRPGSAALNHALAVSLALEPSERAIGAGEVLEILERALNEQGAQPQATPEPAAAPLAEVTVPIGLPASPLPVPPTPVPSPPGPPPRRRSRWPLALGLVALLGVGGAALLAVPGLLRPADRAPSTEQTENDAYRDAPLKALQLPASEPAPTAPTPATPAQTPLPPPPPPPPTVRVLSTVVVNTANLNLRDAANNTSPVVLTLPRGTRLEVLEIQGEWSRVRTVGGEAKEGWVKTELTLELRSPQETAELVAQIAAGGSVTVPAGAFLLGAPLVIETDIELTGAGLKTTLLMSDAAQDTLIVRGAALSLSDLGVAHLGRVPARSVLQEGGSLSLSRVLLTGAVRDDATSEYGSGLWVKDAGEAQISDSSVTGNVFGIYVSDRSQVAVSSTVLNANRDGAFLFKDQSGGTVTTSTIEGNGSHGVHITGQATPELSANRIRDNRGRGVTVYGQATPTIHDNTIESNTLQGIGVQDTATPDIENNVIQGNRQSGVTYFDNAGGSASGNTVQANQTAGFRITEYAAPTLNGNTVVRNRENGLGYSEYAAGSASRNTITANSNPGIAVWGDAEPTLNNNMVSLNKQSGVVLAERSAPQLSDNRIDGNTLYGLIVTGNATPEVTGNTITGNGKGGIFYKQQAGGTGSGNSCFDNGGEALALELAADAPGPDLDATGCGP
;
A
#
# COMPACT_ATOMS: atom_id res chain seq x y z
N MET A 1 -7.35 10.89 -19.23
CA MET A 1 -7.55 12.14 -18.48
C MET A 1 -8.40 13.05 -19.33
N THR A 2 -9.63 13.31 -18.93
CA THR A 2 -10.47 14.33 -19.57
C THR A 2 -10.11 15.65 -18.90
N ASP A 3 -9.29 16.48 -19.55
CA ASP A 3 -8.99 17.82 -19.06
C ASP A 3 -10.28 18.63 -19.07
N LEU A 4 -10.74 19.07 -17.90
CA LEU A 4 -11.80 20.06 -17.81
C LEU A 4 -11.26 21.37 -18.38
N THR A 5 -11.90 21.89 -19.43
CA THR A 5 -11.57 23.20 -19.98
C THR A 5 -11.68 24.25 -18.85
N PRO A 6 -10.63 25.06 -18.60
CA PRO A 6 -10.71 26.13 -17.61
C PRO A 6 -11.82 27.10 -17.95
N LEU A 7 -12.51 27.60 -16.93
CA LEU A 7 -13.52 28.64 -17.09
C LEU A 7 -12.84 29.94 -17.54
N THR A 8 -13.43 30.62 -18.52
CA THR A 8 -12.93 31.91 -19.00
C THR A 8 -13.26 33.03 -18.00
N GLU A 9 -12.46 34.09 -18.00
CA GLU A 9 -12.79 35.33 -17.30
C GLU A 9 -14.21 35.81 -17.66
N GLY A 10 -14.96 36.25 -16.65
CA GLY A 10 -16.37 36.63 -16.78
C GLY A 10 -17.37 35.46 -16.66
N SER A 11 -16.91 34.21 -16.60
CA SER A 11 -17.79 33.05 -16.35
C SER A 11 -18.49 33.15 -14.99
N ARG A 12 -19.74 32.72 -14.94
CA ARG A 12 -20.56 32.72 -13.71
C ARG A 12 -20.56 31.33 -13.07
N LEU A 13 -20.23 31.27 -11.78
CA LEU A 13 -20.33 30.08 -10.92
C LEU A 13 -21.49 30.26 -9.93
N ALA A 14 -22.37 29.26 -9.83
CA ALA A 14 -23.55 29.27 -8.95
C ALA A 14 -24.42 30.54 -9.04
N GLY A 15 -24.41 31.22 -10.20
CA GLY A 15 -25.07 32.51 -10.43
C GLY A 15 -24.48 33.72 -9.68
N ARG A 16 -23.72 33.52 -8.60
CA ARG A 16 -23.32 34.57 -7.63
C ARG A 16 -21.85 34.97 -7.67
N TYR A 17 -21.00 34.20 -8.36
CA TYR A 17 -19.55 34.46 -8.44
C TYR A 17 -19.12 34.64 -9.90
N THR A 18 -18.38 35.71 -10.17
CA THR A 18 -17.81 36.00 -11.49
C THR A 18 -16.33 35.68 -11.48
N VAL A 19 -15.91 34.68 -12.27
CA VAL A 19 -14.51 34.27 -12.40
C VAL A 19 -13.67 35.43 -12.94
N GLN A 20 -12.60 35.79 -12.21
CA GLN A 20 -11.62 36.79 -12.65
C GLN A 20 -10.46 36.09 -13.34
N VAL A 21 -9.82 35.15 -12.64
CA VAL A 21 -8.65 34.44 -13.15
C VAL A 21 -8.61 33.01 -12.66
N CYS A 22 -8.24 32.10 -13.55
CA CYS A 22 -7.88 30.73 -13.19
C CYS A 22 -6.48 30.75 -12.58
N LEU A 23 -6.39 30.44 -11.28
CA LEU A 23 -5.11 30.30 -10.60
C LEU A 23 -4.49 28.94 -10.90
N ARG A 24 -5.34 27.90 -11.03
CA ARG A 24 -4.92 26.53 -11.33
C ARG A 24 -6.05 25.71 -11.98
N ALA A 25 -5.68 24.76 -12.84
CA ALA A 25 -6.59 23.78 -13.41
C ALA A 25 -5.92 22.40 -13.44
N ASP A 26 -6.31 21.52 -12.53
CA ASP A 26 -5.73 20.18 -12.35
C ASP A 26 -6.81 19.09 -12.49
N GLY A 27 -6.99 18.60 -13.73
CA GLY A 27 -7.88 17.47 -14.01
C GLY A 27 -9.33 17.73 -13.57
N TYR A 28 -9.74 17.12 -12.45
CA TYR A 28 -11.09 17.19 -11.89
C TYR A 28 -11.31 18.35 -10.91
N GLU A 29 -10.24 19.06 -10.53
CA GLU A 29 -10.29 20.18 -9.58
C GLU A 29 -9.66 21.43 -10.20
N GLN A 30 -10.30 22.58 -10.02
CA GLN A 30 -9.84 23.85 -10.56
C GLN A 30 -9.94 24.94 -9.48
N PHE A 31 -8.96 25.81 -9.41
CA PHE A 31 -8.85 26.86 -8.38
C PHE A 31 -8.86 28.24 -9.04
N TYR A 32 -9.80 29.08 -8.63
CA TYR A 32 -10.06 30.39 -9.24
C TYR A 32 -10.03 31.51 -8.21
N ARG A 33 -9.65 32.70 -8.66
CA ARG A 33 -10.04 33.96 -8.02
C ARG A 33 -11.28 34.49 -8.72
N ALA A 34 -12.28 34.88 -7.94
CA ALA A 34 -13.56 35.34 -8.43
C ALA A 34 -14.05 36.53 -7.59
N THR A 35 -15.06 37.24 -8.10
CA THR A 35 -15.71 38.35 -7.39
C THR A 35 -17.17 38.00 -7.14
N THR A 36 -17.66 38.27 -5.93
CA THR A 36 -19.09 38.17 -5.60
C THR A 36 -19.90 39.26 -6.31
N ASP A 37 -21.21 39.13 -6.36
CA ASP A 37 -22.11 40.15 -6.94
C ASP A 37 -22.00 41.54 -6.30
N TRP A 38 -21.59 41.59 -5.03
CA TRP A 38 -21.39 42.84 -4.28
C TRP A 38 -19.93 43.34 -4.29
N GLY A 39 -19.08 42.77 -5.15
CA GLY A 39 -17.74 43.28 -5.42
C GLY A 39 -16.63 42.76 -4.50
N GLN A 40 -16.88 41.73 -3.68
CA GLN A 40 -15.87 41.15 -2.79
C GLN A 40 -15.04 40.09 -3.53
N SER A 41 -13.72 40.10 -3.36
CA SER A 41 -12.83 39.05 -3.90
C SER A 41 -12.90 37.77 -3.06
N VAL A 42 -12.98 36.61 -3.71
CA VAL A 42 -13.04 35.28 -3.11
C VAL A 42 -12.21 34.27 -3.91
N LEU A 43 -11.80 33.20 -3.24
CA LEU A 43 -11.14 32.06 -3.86
C LEU A 43 -12.11 30.90 -3.95
N ILE A 44 -12.16 30.22 -5.10
CA ILE A 44 -13.13 29.16 -5.34
C ILE A 44 -12.41 27.92 -5.86
N THR A 45 -12.53 26.83 -5.10
CA THR A 45 -12.20 25.48 -5.57
C THR A 45 -13.44 24.88 -6.21
N VAL A 46 -13.31 24.43 -7.45
CA VAL A 46 -14.36 23.80 -8.25
C VAL A 46 -13.97 22.35 -8.47
N PHE A 47 -14.76 21.42 -7.96
CA PHE A 47 -14.59 20.00 -8.20
C PHE A 47 -15.74 19.47 -9.06
N ARG A 48 -15.42 18.66 -10.07
CA ARG A 48 -16.41 17.94 -10.87
C ARG A 48 -16.04 16.46 -10.86
N PRO A 49 -16.77 15.60 -10.11
CA PRO A 49 -16.42 14.20 -10.00
C PRO A 49 -16.59 13.48 -11.36
N PRO A 50 -15.73 12.50 -11.68
CA PRO A 50 -15.96 11.63 -12.82
C PRO A 50 -17.27 10.85 -12.62
N GLN A 51 -18.01 10.63 -13.71
CA GLN A 51 -19.23 9.82 -13.70
C GLN A 51 -20.25 10.29 -12.64
N ALA A 52 -20.48 11.61 -12.53
CA ALA A 52 -21.28 12.23 -11.47
C ALA A 52 -22.68 11.62 -11.25
N GLU A 53 -23.30 11.07 -12.31
CA GLU A 53 -24.63 10.44 -12.25
C GLU A 53 -24.61 8.97 -11.76
N THR A 54 -23.43 8.40 -11.48
CA THR A 54 -23.28 7.01 -11.01
C THR A 54 -23.10 6.94 -9.50
N PRO A 55 -23.40 5.79 -8.84
CA PRO A 55 -23.10 5.59 -7.43
C PRO A 55 -21.62 5.81 -7.07
N THR A 56 -20.69 5.48 -7.99
CA THR A 56 -19.25 5.70 -7.82
C THR A 56 -18.90 7.19 -7.79
N GLY A 57 -19.44 7.99 -8.71
CA GLY A 57 -19.32 9.46 -8.67
C GLY A 57 -19.97 10.06 -7.41
N GLY A 58 -21.08 9.49 -6.94
CA GLY A 58 -21.74 9.84 -5.69
C GLY A 58 -20.83 9.67 -4.46
N ARG A 59 -20.05 8.59 -4.38
CA ARG A 59 -19.06 8.37 -3.31
C ARG A 59 -17.95 9.41 -3.31
N ALA A 60 -17.37 9.70 -4.47
CA ALA A 60 -16.34 10.74 -4.59
C ALA A 60 -16.87 12.13 -4.17
N ARG A 61 -18.09 12.48 -4.60
CA ARG A 61 -18.77 13.71 -4.15
C ARG A 61 -18.93 13.75 -2.63
N GLN A 62 -19.40 12.66 -2.00
CA GLN A 62 -19.58 12.58 -0.56
C GLN A 62 -18.26 12.80 0.19
N VAL A 63 -17.17 12.15 -0.24
CA VAL A 63 -15.85 12.31 0.39
C VAL A 63 -15.30 13.72 0.18
N PHE A 64 -15.46 14.30 -1.01
CA PHE A 64 -15.09 15.70 -1.26
C PHE A 64 -15.81 16.64 -0.29
N MET A 65 -17.15 16.56 -0.22
CA MET A 65 -17.95 17.42 0.64
C MET A 65 -17.69 17.18 2.14
N ARG A 66 -17.39 15.94 2.55
CA ARG A 66 -16.95 15.63 3.92
C ARG A 66 -15.68 16.39 4.27
N ASN A 67 -14.63 16.29 3.44
CA ASN A 67 -13.36 16.98 3.69
C ASN A 67 -13.51 18.51 3.58
N ALA A 68 -14.34 19.02 2.66
CA ALA A 68 -14.63 20.44 2.56
C ALA A 68 -15.29 21.00 3.84
N ARG A 69 -16.18 20.22 4.48
CA ARG A 69 -16.78 20.58 5.76
C ARG A 69 -15.77 20.58 6.90
N LEU A 70 -14.83 19.63 6.92
CA LEU A 70 -13.72 19.63 7.88
C LEU A 70 -12.85 20.88 7.71
N LEU A 71 -12.49 21.23 6.47
CA LEU A 71 -11.75 22.46 6.18
C LEU A 71 -12.53 23.72 6.63
N ALA A 72 -13.85 23.74 6.49
CA ALA A 72 -14.67 24.87 6.94
C ALA A 72 -14.71 25.03 8.48
N GLN A 73 -14.54 23.94 9.22
CA GLN A 73 -14.46 23.97 10.69
C GLN A 73 -13.07 24.39 11.19
N LEU A 74 -12.06 24.33 10.32
CA LEU A 74 -10.67 24.67 10.65
C LEU A 74 -10.45 26.19 10.62
N GLN A 75 -10.64 26.84 11.78
CA GLN A 75 -10.37 28.27 11.95
C GLN A 75 -9.05 28.50 12.70
N ARG A 76 -7.95 28.56 11.96
CA ARG A 76 -6.60 28.72 12.52
C ARG A 76 -5.76 29.70 11.70
N PRO A 77 -4.86 30.48 12.35
CA PRO A 77 -3.85 31.23 11.62
C PRO A 77 -3.06 30.31 10.68
N GLY A 78 -2.84 30.77 9.44
CA GLY A 78 -2.08 30.03 8.44
C GLY A 78 -2.87 28.99 7.64
N VAL A 79 -4.20 28.89 7.81
CA VAL A 79 -5.08 28.10 6.93
C VAL A 79 -6.20 28.99 6.40
N VAL A 80 -6.51 28.90 5.11
CA VAL A 80 -7.59 29.69 4.50
C VAL A 80 -8.95 29.38 5.12
N ARG A 81 -9.73 30.45 5.38
CA ARG A 81 -11.08 30.32 5.95
C ARG A 81 -12.11 30.09 4.85
N VAL A 82 -12.87 29.01 4.97
CA VAL A 82 -14.02 28.74 4.11
C VAL A 82 -15.18 29.63 4.53
N SER A 83 -15.74 30.36 3.57
CA SER A 83 -16.90 31.24 3.75
C SER A 83 -18.20 30.63 3.24
N ASP A 84 -18.15 29.78 2.23
CA ASP A 84 -19.34 29.12 1.66
C ASP A 84 -18.99 27.75 1.06
N LEU A 85 -19.96 26.83 1.08
CA LEU A 85 -19.87 25.49 0.50
C LEU A 85 -21.12 25.26 -0.33
N LEU A 86 -20.96 25.02 -1.64
CA LEU A 86 -22.07 24.73 -2.51
C LEU A 86 -21.94 23.33 -3.10
N ASP A 87 -23.07 22.65 -3.16
CA ASP A 87 -23.18 21.30 -3.70
C ASP A 87 -24.30 21.30 -4.75
N GLU A 88 -23.93 21.70 -5.96
CA GLU A 88 -24.83 21.76 -7.12
C GLU A 88 -24.71 20.47 -7.95
N ASP A 89 -25.75 20.14 -8.72
CA ASP A 89 -25.78 18.90 -9.50
C ASP A 89 -24.57 18.79 -10.44
N GLY A 90 -23.65 17.88 -10.11
CA GLY A 90 -22.41 17.62 -10.85
C GLY A 90 -21.28 18.64 -10.67
N THR A 91 -21.39 19.65 -9.81
CA THR A 91 -20.30 20.60 -9.50
C THR A 91 -20.30 21.04 -8.04
N GLN A 92 -19.14 20.90 -7.39
CA GLN A 92 -18.95 21.13 -5.96
C GLN A 92 -18.03 22.35 -5.81
N LEU A 93 -18.44 23.31 -4.98
CA LEU A 93 -17.71 24.57 -4.80
C LEU A 93 -17.31 24.74 -3.33
N VAL A 94 -16.03 25.06 -3.11
CA VAL A 94 -15.50 25.52 -1.82
C VAL A 94 -15.05 26.95 -1.98
N VAL A 95 -15.73 27.87 -1.30
CA VAL A 95 -15.46 29.31 -1.39
C VAL A 95 -14.72 29.76 -0.14
N CYS A 96 -13.58 30.40 -0.32
CA CYS A 96 -12.71 30.90 0.75
C CYS A 96 -12.52 32.41 0.68
N GLU A 97 -12.19 33.02 1.81
CA GLU A 97 -11.73 34.41 1.85
C GLU A 97 -10.47 34.58 0.99
N ASP A 98 -10.44 35.61 0.13
CA ASP A 98 -9.24 35.92 -0.66
C ASP A 98 -8.28 36.79 0.16
N ARG A 99 -7.24 36.15 0.70
CA ARG A 99 -6.12 36.81 1.38
C ARG A 99 -4.78 36.60 0.68
N LEU A 100 -4.77 35.86 -0.41
CA LEU A 100 -3.56 35.33 -1.00
C LEU A 100 -2.99 36.32 -2.02
N ASN A 101 -1.70 36.64 -1.95
CA ASN A 101 -1.06 37.56 -2.88
C ASN A 101 -0.27 36.80 -3.95
N GLN A 102 0.74 36.05 -3.51
CA GLN A 102 1.62 35.27 -4.40
C GLN A 102 1.98 33.91 -3.76
N THR A 103 2.32 32.92 -4.58
CA THR A 103 2.76 31.61 -4.08
C THR A 103 4.19 31.67 -3.55
N LEU A 104 4.55 30.71 -2.70
CA LEU A 104 5.91 30.58 -2.19
C LEU A 104 6.92 30.33 -3.32
N ARG A 105 6.50 29.65 -4.40
CA ARG A 105 7.32 29.52 -5.63
C ARG A 105 7.63 30.86 -6.27
N GLN A 106 6.62 31.72 -6.42
CA GLN A 106 6.78 33.03 -7.04
C GLN A 106 7.72 33.91 -6.20
N ALA A 107 7.53 33.92 -4.88
CA ALA A 107 8.39 34.66 -3.96
C ALA A 107 9.84 34.14 -3.97
N ALA A 108 10.05 32.80 -3.98
CA ALA A 108 11.38 32.21 -4.04
C ALA A 108 12.11 32.45 -5.37
N GLY A 109 11.36 32.69 -6.45
CA GLY A 109 11.90 32.97 -7.78
C GLY A 109 12.32 34.43 -8.00
N ASP A 110 11.96 35.36 -7.11
CA ASP A 110 12.28 36.78 -7.21
C ASP A 110 13.48 37.14 -6.30
N PRO A 111 14.67 37.43 -6.88
CA PRO A 111 15.86 37.78 -6.11
C PRO A 111 15.70 39.06 -5.27
N SER A 112 14.74 39.92 -5.60
CA SER A 112 14.47 41.16 -4.86
C SER A 112 13.65 40.93 -3.57
N GLN A 113 13.13 39.72 -3.38
CA GLN A 113 12.25 39.34 -2.26
C GLN A 113 12.88 38.27 -1.35
N GLU A 114 14.21 38.24 -1.24
CA GLU A 114 14.89 37.28 -0.37
C GLU A 114 14.51 37.51 1.11
N LEU A 115 13.79 36.55 1.70
CA LEU A 115 13.29 36.67 3.08
C LEU A 115 14.48 36.59 4.07
N PRO A 116 14.50 37.45 5.12
CA PRO A 116 15.53 37.42 6.15
C PRO A 116 15.65 36.05 6.83
N PRO A 117 16.85 35.60 7.26
CA PRO A 117 17.08 34.27 7.85
C PRO A 117 16.13 33.89 8.99
N GLY A 118 15.81 34.81 9.90
CA GLY A 118 14.89 34.54 11.02
C GLY A 118 13.45 34.27 10.60
N LYS A 119 13.01 34.88 9.49
CA LYS A 119 11.63 34.76 9.00
C LYS A 119 11.32 33.36 8.42
N TRP A 120 12.35 32.63 7.98
CA TRP A 120 12.20 31.26 7.48
C TRP A 120 11.88 30.23 8.58
N LEU A 121 12.42 30.44 9.77
CA LEU A 121 12.13 29.58 10.91
C LEU A 121 10.68 29.77 11.37
N ASP A 122 10.24 31.02 11.46
CA ASP A 122 8.86 31.36 11.82
C ASP A 122 7.87 30.84 10.78
N LEU A 123 8.21 30.95 9.49
CA LEU A 123 7.45 30.35 8.39
C LEU A 123 7.35 28.83 8.52
N THR A 124 8.47 28.16 8.79
CA THR A 124 8.49 26.71 8.98
C THR A 124 7.59 26.29 10.13
N ARG A 125 7.69 27.00 11.27
CA ARG A 125 6.86 26.77 12.45
C ARG A 125 5.38 26.99 12.13
N ALA A 126 5.05 28.06 11.43
CA ALA A 126 3.68 28.39 11.04
C ALA A 126 3.07 27.31 10.12
N LEU A 127 3.81 26.83 9.11
CA LEU A 127 3.31 25.81 8.19
C LEU A 127 3.10 24.45 8.87
N PHE A 128 4.07 23.98 9.66
CA PHE A 128 3.87 22.73 10.41
C PHE A 128 2.77 22.88 11.48
N SER A 129 2.63 24.05 12.11
CA SER A 129 1.53 24.31 13.04
C SER A 129 0.16 24.32 12.33
N ALA A 130 0.08 24.86 11.13
CA ALA A 130 -1.14 24.81 10.32
C ALA A 130 -1.48 23.36 9.93
N LEU A 131 -0.46 22.57 9.59
CA LEU A 131 -0.62 21.17 9.25
C LEU A 131 -1.04 20.30 10.46
N VAL A 132 -0.49 20.56 11.65
CA VAL A 132 -0.95 19.95 12.91
C VAL A 132 -2.44 20.20 13.11
N ALA A 133 -2.89 21.43 12.91
CA ALA A 133 -4.28 21.77 13.12
C ALA A 133 -5.22 21.09 12.11
N ALA A 134 -4.80 20.94 10.86
CA ALA A 134 -5.54 20.16 9.87
C ALA A 134 -5.59 18.67 10.24
N HIS A 135 -4.45 18.08 10.57
CA HIS A 135 -4.36 16.65 10.92
C HIS A 135 -5.13 16.30 12.20
N ALA A 136 -5.20 17.21 13.18
CA ALA A 136 -6.01 17.03 14.39
C ALA A 136 -7.52 16.91 14.09
N GLN A 137 -7.98 17.41 12.94
CA GLN A 137 -9.37 17.26 12.46
C GLN A 137 -9.50 16.15 11.40
N ALA A 138 -8.51 15.26 11.30
CA ALA A 138 -8.42 14.24 10.25
C ALA A 138 -8.45 14.79 8.81
N LEU A 139 -8.10 16.06 8.63
CA LEU A 139 -8.02 16.69 7.31
C LEU A 139 -6.59 16.63 6.76
N LEU A 140 -6.41 15.93 5.65
CA LEU A 140 -5.14 15.89 4.92
C LEU A 140 -5.10 16.96 3.83
N HIS A 141 -3.92 17.54 3.60
CA HIS A 141 -3.73 18.50 2.51
C HIS A 141 -3.61 17.79 1.15
N ALA A 142 -2.90 16.67 1.08
CA ALA A 142 -2.81 15.77 -0.09
C ALA A 142 -2.30 16.39 -1.40
N ARG A 143 -1.74 17.61 -1.36
CA ARG A 143 -1.20 18.33 -2.53
C ARG A 143 -0.18 19.42 -2.16
N ILE A 144 0.64 19.20 -1.13
CA ILE A 144 1.60 20.23 -0.71
C ILE A 144 2.72 20.36 -1.75
N SER A 145 2.95 21.59 -2.21
CA SER A 145 4.11 22.00 -3.02
C SER A 145 4.34 23.51 -2.86
N PRO A 146 5.46 24.08 -3.34
CA PRO A 146 5.67 25.54 -3.32
C PRO A 146 4.57 26.35 -4.02
N ASP A 147 3.76 25.72 -4.87
CA ASP A 147 2.64 26.34 -5.59
C ASP A 147 1.34 26.36 -4.76
N HIS A 148 1.28 25.62 -3.65
CA HIS A 148 0.11 25.53 -2.76
C HIS A 148 0.35 26.19 -1.39
N VAL A 149 1.58 26.66 -1.15
CA VAL A 149 1.89 27.54 -0.02
C VAL A 149 1.84 28.98 -0.53
N TRP A 150 1.10 29.83 0.16
CA TRP A 150 0.86 31.20 -0.26
C TRP A 150 1.36 32.22 0.76
N LEU A 151 1.69 33.41 0.27
CA LEU A 151 1.98 34.59 1.06
C LEU A 151 0.85 35.60 0.88
N ASP A 152 0.44 36.24 1.97
CA ASP A 152 -0.44 37.41 1.89
C ASP A 152 0.36 38.71 1.65
N THR A 153 -0.31 39.86 1.71
CA THR A 153 0.30 41.18 1.53
C THR A 153 1.18 41.61 2.71
N ALA A 154 1.00 41.03 3.90
CA ALA A 154 1.88 41.22 5.05
C ALA A 154 3.11 40.30 4.98
N GLY A 155 3.06 39.28 4.11
CA GLY A 155 4.08 38.28 3.94
C GLY A 155 4.02 37.16 4.99
N ASP A 156 2.83 36.93 5.57
CA ASP A 156 2.52 35.77 6.39
C ASP A 156 2.15 34.58 5.51
N VAL A 157 2.34 33.37 6.02
CA VAL A 157 2.21 32.14 5.24
C VAL A 157 0.87 31.45 5.46
N TRP A 158 0.31 30.96 4.37
CA TRP A 158 -1.01 30.33 4.34
C TRP A 158 -0.95 29.02 3.55
N LEU A 159 -1.37 27.93 4.19
CA LEU A 159 -1.74 26.69 3.52
C LEU A 159 -3.12 26.88 2.90
N ALA A 160 -3.16 26.82 1.57
CA ALA A 160 -4.37 26.97 0.78
C ALA A 160 -4.44 25.88 -0.28
N ASP A 161 -5.56 25.80 -0.99
CA ASP A 161 -5.72 24.91 -2.14
C ASP A 161 -5.46 23.44 -1.76
N PHE A 162 -6.19 22.99 -0.73
CA PHE A 162 -6.18 21.61 -0.26
C PHE A 162 -6.64 20.70 -1.40
N GLY A 163 -5.94 19.57 -1.60
CA GLY A 163 -6.24 18.57 -2.62
C GLY A 163 -7.45 17.72 -2.26
N LEU A 164 -8.60 18.34 -2.00
CA LEU A 164 -9.84 17.67 -1.60
C LEU A 164 -10.27 16.65 -2.66
N ALA A 165 -10.11 16.98 -3.95
CA ALA A 165 -10.33 16.05 -5.04
C ALA A 165 -9.38 14.85 -5.02
N ASN A 166 -8.12 15.00 -4.62
CA ASN A 166 -7.18 13.88 -4.57
C ASN A 166 -7.66 12.82 -3.56
N ARG A 167 -8.22 13.26 -2.43
CA ARG A 167 -8.89 12.40 -1.44
C ARG A 167 -10.13 11.74 -2.02
N ALA A 168 -11.00 12.51 -2.66
CA ALA A 168 -12.23 12.02 -3.27
C ALA A 168 -12.01 11.00 -4.39
N LEU A 169 -10.98 11.21 -5.22
CA LEU A 169 -10.64 10.33 -6.34
C LEU A 169 -9.95 9.03 -5.86
N GLN A 170 -9.28 9.05 -4.71
CA GLN A 170 -8.68 7.85 -4.11
C GLN A 170 -9.73 6.82 -3.70
N GLU A 171 -10.92 7.25 -3.31
CA GLU A 171 -12.06 6.37 -2.94
C GLU A 171 -12.64 5.58 -4.12
N ILE A 172 -12.24 5.95 -5.34
CA ILE A 172 -12.70 5.35 -6.59
C ILE A 172 -11.53 4.92 -7.47
N ASP A 173 -10.33 4.81 -6.90
CA ASP A 173 -9.10 4.35 -7.57
C ASP A 173 -8.72 5.16 -8.83
N LEU A 174 -9.05 6.46 -8.85
CA LEU A 174 -8.76 7.39 -9.97
C LEU A 174 -7.80 8.52 -9.59
N THR A 175 -7.01 8.37 -8.53
CA THR A 175 -6.06 9.40 -8.10
C THR A 175 -5.04 9.71 -9.21
N PRO A 176 -4.90 10.98 -9.62
CA PRO A 176 -3.85 11.37 -10.56
C PRO A 176 -2.45 11.08 -9.98
N PRO A 177 -1.44 10.72 -10.81
CA PRO A 177 -0.09 10.52 -10.33
C PRO A 177 0.43 11.76 -9.58
N PRO A 178 0.99 11.61 -8.36
CA PRO A 178 1.44 12.75 -7.58
C PRO A 178 2.73 13.35 -8.18
N ASP A 179 3.02 14.62 -7.89
CA ASP A 179 4.26 15.26 -8.34
C ASP A 179 5.48 14.57 -7.70
N PRO A 180 6.35 13.90 -8.48
CA PRO A 180 7.43 13.08 -7.95
C PRO A 180 8.51 13.88 -7.21
N ARG A 181 8.53 15.21 -7.33
CA ARG A 181 9.46 16.08 -6.59
C ARG A 181 9.12 16.16 -5.11
N TYR A 182 7.83 16.12 -4.77
CA TYR A 182 7.34 16.31 -3.41
C TYR A 182 6.68 15.06 -2.83
N ALA A 183 6.27 14.11 -3.68
CA ALA A 183 5.60 12.89 -3.25
C ALA A 183 6.48 12.01 -2.36
N ALA A 184 5.89 11.52 -1.28
CA ALA A 184 6.48 10.49 -0.43
C ALA A 184 6.65 9.16 -1.21
N PRO A 185 7.67 8.33 -0.88
CA PRO A 185 7.92 7.06 -1.57
C PRO A 185 6.71 6.13 -1.67
N GLU A 186 5.90 6.07 -0.61
CA GLU A 186 4.70 5.25 -0.53
C GLU A 186 3.62 5.71 -1.54
N LEU A 187 3.46 7.01 -1.78
CA LEU A 187 2.51 7.53 -2.77
C LEU A 187 2.95 7.25 -4.20
N LEU A 188 4.27 7.27 -4.47
CA LEU A 188 4.82 6.90 -5.78
C LEU A 188 4.62 5.40 -6.10
N SER A 189 4.37 4.59 -5.08
CA SER A 189 4.14 3.15 -5.20
C SER A 189 2.65 2.80 -5.21
N GLY A 190 1.75 3.79 -5.34
CA GLY A 190 0.30 3.61 -5.32
C GLY A 190 -0.32 3.53 -3.92
N GLY A 191 0.40 3.96 -2.88
CA GLY A 191 -0.10 4.02 -1.51
C GLY A 191 -1.15 5.11 -1.27
N VAL A 192 -1.66 5.16 -0.04
CA VAL A 192 -2.71 6.11 0.38
C VAL A 192 -2.16 7.39 1.01
N PHE A 193 -2.91 8.48 0.91
CA PHE A 193 -2.55 9.72 1.61
C PHE A 193 -2.66 9.52 3.13
N SER A 194 -1.67 10.04 3.86
CA SER A 194 -1.60 9.99 5.32
C SER A 194 -0.97 11.27 5.89
N PRO A 195 -1.05 11.52 7.21
CA PRO A 195 -0.34 12.64 7.83
C PRO A 195 1.16 12.66 7.51
N GLN A 196 1.79 11.49 7.47
CA GLN A 196 3.21 11.35 7.16
C GLN A 196 3.54 11.70 5.69
N THR A 197 2.59 11.52 4.77
CA THR A 197 2.77 11.92 3.37
C THR A 197 2.76 13.44 3.21
N ASP A 198 1.90 14.16 3.95
CA ASP A 198 1.88 15.62 3.99
C ASP A 198 3.15 16.18 4.65
N VAL A 199 3.61 15.55 5.75
CA VAL A 199 4.86 15.92 6.42
C VAL A 199 6.05 15.85 5.45
N TYR A 200 6.14 14.76 4.68
CA TYR A 200 7.19 14.61 3.67
C TYR A 200 7.09 15.69 2.59
N ALA A 201 5.88 15.92 2.04
CA ALA A 201 5.66 16.89 0.97
C ALA A 201 5.95 18.33 1.41
N LEU A 202 5.59 18.70 2.64
CA LEU A 202 5.91 19.99 3.23
C LEU A 202 7.41 20.15 3.46
N ALA A 203 8.09 19.12 3.96
CA ALA A 203 9.53 19.16 4.14
C ALA A 203 10.29 19.28 2.81
N ALA A 204 9.83 18.60 1.75
CA ALA A 204 10.38 18.73 0.41
C ALA A 204 10.17 20.15 -0.16
N THR A 205 8.98 20.72 0.07
CA THR A 205 8.62 22.10 -0.29
C THR A 205 9.54 23.11 0.38
N LEU A 206 9.76 22.98 1.69
CA LEU A 206 10.65 23.84 2.45
C LEU A 206 12.10 23.69 2.00
N LEU A 207 12.55 22.46 1.77
CA LEU A 207 13.92 22.20 1.30
C LEU A 207 14.18 22.87 -0.04
N GLU A 208 13.22 22.86 -0.96
CA GLU A 208 13.33 23.54 -2.25
C GLU A 208 13.58 25.04 -2.08
N VAL A 209 12.71 25.68 -1.32
CA VAL A 209 12.68 27.13 -1.17
C VAL A 209 13.87 27.62 -0.37
N LEU A 210 14.30 26.86 0.65
CA LEU A 210 15.41 27.22 1.52
C LEU A 210 16.78 26.98 0.87
N SER A 211 16.89 25.94 0.02
CA SER A 211 18.14 25.62 -0.67
C SER A 211 18.27 26.30 -2.04
N GLY A 212 17.16 26.80 -2.59
CA GLY A 212 17.07 27.30 -3.96
C GLY A 212 17.24 26.20 -5.02
N ARG A 213 17.18 24.92 -4.63
CA ARG A 213 17.39 23.77 -5.51
C ARG A 213 16.19 22.83 -5.40
N THR A 214 15.72 22.33 -6.53
CA THR A 214 14.67 21.30 -6.54
C THR A 214 15.13 20.07 -5.75
N PRO A 215 14.31 19.54 -4.81
CA PRO A 215 14.67 18.39 -4.01
C PRO A 215 14.82 17.16 -4.91
N PRO A 216 15.78 16.26 -4.62
CA PRO A 216 15.86 14.99 -5.33
C PRO A 216 14.62 14.16 -5.04
N THR A 217 14.04 13.56 -6.07
CA THR A 217 12.84 12.71 -5.94
C THR A 217 13.09 11.54 -4.99
N ALA A 218 12.06 11.02 -4.32
CA ALA A 218 12.16 9.85 -3.47
C ALA A 218 12.82 8.65 -4.19
N SER A 219 12.45 8.40 -5.45
CA SER A 219 13.07 7.34 -6.27
C SER A 219 14.55 7.57 -6.56
N ALA A 220 14.99 8.83 -6.71
CA ALA A 220 16.42 9.15 -6.86
C ALA A 220 17.18 8.95 -5.55
N ARG A 221 16.57 9.33 -4.42
CA ARG A 221 17.14 9.14 -3.09
C ARG A 221 17.29 7.66 -2.72
N LEU A 222 16.33 6.81 -3.10
CA LEU A 222 16.45 5.35 -2.99
C LEU A 222 17.65 4.78 -3.78
N ARG A 223 18.12 5.48 -4.81
CA ARG A 223 19.34 5.15 -5.58
C ARG A 223 20.61 5.82 -5.02
N GLY A 224 20.55 6.38 -3.81
CA GLY A 224 21.69 6.95 -3.10
C GLY A 224 21.97 8.43 -3.36
N VAL A 225 21.06 9.17 -4.00
CA VAL A 225 21.22 10.63 -4.14
C VAL A 225 20.96 11.33 -2.79
N PRO A 226 21.93 12.05 -2.21
CA PRO A 226 21.78 12.67 -0.89
C PRO A 226 20.89 13.92 -0.94
N LEU A 227 20.32 14.28 0.21
CA LEU A 227 19.61 15.55 0.36
C LEU A 227 20.59 16.74 0.35
N PRO A 228 20.24 17.88 -0.28
CA PRO A 228 21.01 19.11 -0.11
C PRO A 228 20.99 19.58 1.35
N THR A 229 22.13 20.00 1.86
CA THR A 229 22.25 20.59 3.20
C THR A 229 22.11 22.10 3.12
N LEU A 230 21.33 22.71 4.02
CA LEU A 230 21.26 24.16 4.15
C LEU A 230 22.55 24.66 4.81
N THR A 231 23.18 25.68 4.23
CA THR A 231 24.50 26.22 4.65
C THR A 231 24.42 27.54 5.41
N ARG A 232 23.23 27.99 5.79
CA ARG A 232 23.00 29.29 6.46
C ARG A 232 23.24 29.21 7.98
N PRO A 233 23.67 30.29 8.66
CA PRO A 233 23.77 30.32 10.12
C PRO A 233 22.42 29.98 10.79
N GLY A 234 22.42 29.12 11.82
CA GLY A 234 21.20 28.67 12.51
C GLY A 234 20.39 27.57 11.79
N SER A 235 20.84 27.09 10.63
CA SER A 235 20.10 26.08 9.85
C SER A 235 20.29 24.63 10.33
N ALA A 236 21.12 24.37 11.35
CA ALA A 236 21.37 23.02 11.84
C ALA A 236 20.11 22.36 12.43
N ALA A 237 19.32 23.11 13.20
CA ALA A 237 18.05 22.62 13.75
C ALA A 237 17.04 22.31 12.63
N LEU A 238 16.99 23.20 11.63
CA LEU A 238 16.13 23.05 10.47
C LEU A 238 16.53 21.87 9.57
N ASN A 239 17.84 21.70 9.31
CA ASN A 239 18.38 20.56 8.58
C ASN A 239 18.00 19.24 9.26
N HIS A 240 18.07 19.17 10.60
CA HIS A 240 17.71 17.98 11.35
C HIS A 240 16.22 17.66 11.23
N ALA A 241 15.34 18.64 11.48
CA ALA A 241 13.89 18.46 11.37
C ALA A 241 13.44 18.08 9.95
N LEU A 242 14.02 18.71 8.91
CA LEU A 242 13.73 18.38 7.52
C LEU A 242 14.26 16.99 7.15
N ALA A 243 15.44 16.60 7.64
CA ALA A 243 16.01 15.27 7.36
C ALA A 243 15.13 14.15 7.93
N VAL A 244 14.64 14.29 9.17
CA VAL A 244 13.68 13.34 9.78
C VAL A 244 12.37 13.31 9.01
N SER A 245 11.81 14.48 8.68
CA SER A 245 10.56 14.57 7.90
C SER A 245 10.68 13.98 6.49
N LEU A 246 11.90 13.95 5.94
CA LEU A 246 12.21 13.39 4.63
C LEU A 246 12.75 11.96 4.72
N ALA A 247 12.57 11.23 5.82
CA ALA A 247 12.96 9.82 5.86
C ALA A 247 12.20 9.01 4.79
N LEU A 248 12.93 8.12 4.10
CA LEU A 248 12.37 7.29 3.02
C LEU A 248 11.45 6.21 3.58
N GLU A 249 11.86 5.58 4.68
CA GLU A 249 11.01 4.64 5.41
C GLU A 249 10.04 5.42 6.31
N PRO A 250 8.71 5.20 6.20
CA PRO A 250 7.72 5.87 7.05
C PRO A 250 7.97 5.69 8.55
N SER A 251 8.51 4.53 8.96
CA SER A 251 8.83 4.25 10.37
C SER A 251 10.01 5.06 10.92
N GLU A 252 10.85 5.60 10.04
CA GLU A 252 11.97 6.49 10.41
C GLU A 252 11.58 7.97 10.25
N ARG A 253 10.38 8.23 9.74
CA ARG A 253 9.81 9.57 9.56
C ARG A 253 9.06 9.98 10.82
N ALA A 254 9.01 11.28 11.08
CA ALA A 254 8.12 11.82 12.09
C ALA A 254 6.67 11.36 11.82
N ILE A 255 6.00 10.89 12.87
CA ILE A 255 4.66 10.31 12.85
C ILE A 255 3.62 11.36 12.41
N GLY A 256 3.89 12.64 12.70
CA GLY A 256 3.08 13.76 12.27
C GLY A 256 3.78 15.10 12.42
N ALA A 257 3.12 16.17 11.98
CA ALA A 257 3.68 17.52 11.99
C ALA A 257 4.02 18.04 13.41
N GLY A 258 3.35 17.53 14.45
CA GLY A 258 3.60 17.93 15.84
C GLY A 258 4.97 17.47 16.35
N GLU A 259 5.34 16.22 16.02
CA GLU A 259 6.66 15.69 16.35
C GLU A 259 7.78 16.47 15.64
N VAL A 260 7.54 16.92 14.40
CA VAL A 260 8.50 17.77 13.68
C VAL A 260 8.73 19.10 14.39
N LEU A 261 7.67 19.73 14.91
CA LEU A 261 7.80 20.96 15.70
C LEU A 261 8.59 20.72 16.99
N GLU A 262 8.35 19.62 17.68
CA GLU A 262 9.12 19.27 18.89
C GLU A 262 10.60 19.03 18.58
N ILE A 263 10.91 18.31 17.50
CA ILE A 263 12.28 18.08 17.03
C ILE A 263 12.96 19.42 16.72
N LEU A 264 12.26 20.31 16.04
CA LEU A 264 12.76 21.63 15.68
C LEU A 264 13.07 22.46 16.93
N GLU A 265 12.13 22.55 17.89
CA GLU A 265 12.32 23.33 19.12
C GLU A 265 13.43 22.75 20.01
N ARG A 266 13.53 21.42 20.13
CA ARG A 266 14.61 20.77 20.88
C ARG A 266 15.98 21.13 20.30
N ALA A 267 16.12 21.04 18.97
CA ALA A 267 17.38 21.34 18.30
C ALA A 267 17.77 22.83 18.40
N LEU A 268 16.80 23.74 18.46
CA LEU A 268 17.04 25.16 18.71
C LEU A 268 17.52 25.42 20.15
N ASN A 269 16.88 24.79 21.13
CA ASN A 269 17.24 24.95 22.55
C ASN A 269 18.64 24.39 22.86
N GLU A 270 19.02 23.26 22.26
CA GLU A 270 20.36 22.68 22.41
C GLU A 270 21.46 23.57 21.79
N GLN A 271 21.15 24.30 20.72
CA GLN A 271 22.07 25.28 20.12
C GLN A 271 22.19 26.56 20.95
N GLY A 272 21.14 26.96 21.66
CA GLY A 272 21.18 28.08 22.61
C GLY A 272 21.87 27.77 23.94
N ALA A 273 21.97 26.49 24.32
CA ALA A 273 22.50 26.03 25.60
C ALA A 273 24.02 25.75 25.60
N GLN A 274 24.75 26.02 24.52
CA GLN A 274 26.21 25.95 24.55
C GLN A 274 26.77 27.01 25.53
N PRO A 275 27.49 26.62 26.60
CA PRO A 275 28.12 27.58 27.49
C PRO A 275 29.13 28.43 26.72
N GLN A 276 29.07 29.76 26.88
CA GLN A 276 30.16 30.64 26.47
C GLN A 276 31.46 30.12 27.09
N ALA A 277 32.35 29.59 26.26
CA ALA A 277 33.68 29.17 26.69
C ALA A 277 34.39 30.37 27.32
N THR A 278 34.64 30.27 28.62
CA THR A 278 35.53 31.16 29.35
C THR A 278 36.93 31.00 28.74
N PRO A 279 37.67 32.08 28.46
CA PRO A 279 39.02 31.95 27.91
C PRO A 279 39.92 31.29 28.96
N GLU A 280 40.36 30.07 28.66
CA GLU A 280 41.30 29.32 29.49
C GLU A 280 42.70 29.97 29.40
N PRO A 281 43.43 30.16 30.51
CA PRO A 281 44.75 30.80 30.48
C PRO A 281 45.77 29.87 29.81
N ALA A 282 46.58 30.46 28.92
CA ALA A 282 47.66 29.79 28.21
C ALA A 282 48.65 29.08 29.16
N ALA A 283 48.71 27.75 29.09
CA ALA A 283 49.76 26.96 29.70
C ALA A 283 50.99 26.91 28.77
N ALA A 284 52.15 27.25 29.36
CA ALA A 284 53.47 27.25 28.75
C ALA A 284 53.95 25.83 28.35
N PRO A 285 54.90 25.71 27.39
CA PRO A 285 55.27 24.44 26.79
C PRO A 285 56.25 23.65 27.67
N LEU A 286 56.07 22.33 27.75
CA LEU A 286 57.06 21.38 28.27
C LEU A 286 57.82 20.73 27.11
N ALA A 287 59.14 20.66 27.29
CA ALA A 287 60.15 20.38 26.30
C ALA A 287 60.17 18.95 25.74
N GLU A 288 60.67 18.85 24.50
CA GLU A 288 60.91 17.67 23.69
C GLU A 288 61.90 16.66 24.29
N VAL A 289 61.68 15.37 24.00
CA VAL A 289 62.76 14.39 23.86
C VAL A 289 62.76 13.90 22.41
N THR A 290 63.77 14.33 21.66
CA THR A 290 64.11 13.91 20.31
C THR A 290 65.15 12.78 20.36
N VAL A 291 65.04 11.80 19.46
CA VAL A 291 66.21 11.08 18.92
C VAL A 291 66.10 11.04 17.39
N PRO A 292 67.16 11.36 16.62
CA PRO A 292 67.01 11.92 15.28
C PRO A 292 67.81 11.18 14.17
N ILE A 293 67.71 11.77 12.97
CA ILE A 293 68.63 11.77 11.80
C ILE A 293 68.32 10.68 10.75
N GLY A 294 68.13 10.98 9.45
CA GLY A 294 68.30 12.19 8.61
C GLY A 294 67.94 11.79 7.15
N LEU A 295 67.77 12.62 6.11
CA LEU A 295 68.08 13.99 5.66
C LEU A 295 67.21 14.20 4.36
N PRO A 296 67.35 15.27 3.55
CA PRO A 296 67.10 16.70 3.75
C PRO A 296 66.11 17.31 2.70
N ALA A 297 65.82 18.61 2.85
CA ALA A 297 64.86 19.41 2.09
C ALA A 297 65.33 19.92 0.71
N SER A 298 64.43 19.96 -0.28
CA SER A 298 63.98 21.20 -0.99
C SER A 298 63.17 20.89 -2.27
N PRO A 299 62.26 21.79 -2.69
CA PRO A 299 61.30 21.58 -3.79
C PRO A 299 61.77 22.16 -5.14
N LEU A 300 61.31 21.56 -6.24
CA LEU A 300 61.40 22.10 -7.60
C LEU A 300 60.05 22.00 -8.34
N PRO A 301 59.81 22.85 -9.37
CA PRO A 301 58.51 23.41 -9.71
C PRO A 301 57.72 22.62 -10.77
N VAL A 302 56.39 22.69 -10.70
CA VAL A 302 55.48 22.15 -11.73
C VAL A 302 55.03 23.27 -12.68
N PRO A 303 55.09 23.08 -14.01
CA PRO A 303 54.71 24.08 -15.02
C PRO A 303 53.17 24.19 -15.20
N PRO A 304 52.65 25.33 -15.73
CA PRO A 304 51.22 25.52 -15.96
C PRO A 304 50.82 25.14 -17.40
N THR A 305 49.63 24.53 -17.58
CA THR A 305 48.92 24.35 -18.86
C THR A 305 47.46 23.93 -18.59
N PRO A 306 46.48 24.15 -19.49
CA PRO A 306 45.83 25.42 -19.81
C PRO A 306 44.31 25.38 -19.55
N VAL A 307 43.69 26.56 -19.46
CA VAL A 307 42.24 26.76 -19.26
C VAL A 307 41.45 26.46 -20.56
N PRO A 308 40.34 25.71 -20.52
CA PRO A 308 39.41 25.61 -21.65
C PRO A 308 38.38 26.75 -21.67
N SER A 309 38.21 27.35 -22.85
CA SER A 309 37.24 28.40 -23.18
C SER A 309 35.78 27.90 -23.22
N PRO A 310 34.78 28.78 -22.98
CA PRO A 310 33.36 28.42 -22.97
C PRO A 310 32.74 28.24 -24.37
N PRO A 311 31.73 27.36 -24.53
CA PRO A 311 31.04 27.15 -25.80
C PRO A 311 30.04 28.29 -26.12
N GLY A 312 29.97 28.65 -27.40
CA GLY A 312 29.18 29.76 -27.93
C GLY A 312 27.67 29.48 -28.11
N PRO A 313 26.89 30.50 -28.50
CA PRO A 313 25.42 30.46 -28.51
C PRO A 313 24.84 29.74 -29.75
N PRO A 314 23.67 29.07 -29.62
CA PRO A 314 22.99 28.44 -30.74
C PRO A 314 22.23 29.45 -31.65
N PRO A 315 21.93 29.08 -32.91
CA PRO A 315 21.50 30.02 -33.95
C PRO A 315 19.99 30.34 -33.94
N ARG A 316 19.67 31.57 -34.35
CA ARG A 316 18.31 32.08 -34.64
C ARG A 316 17.89 31.79 -36.10
N ARG A 317 16.62 31.41 -36.31
CA ARG A 317 15.75 31.68 -37.51
C ARG A 317 14.43 30.92 -37.33
N ARG A 318 13.22 31.35 -37.75
CA ARG A 318 12.65 32.61 -38.28
C ARG A 318 11.12 32.39 -38.22
N SER A 319 10.37 33.40 -37.77
CA SER A 319 8.90 33.44 -37.86
C SER A 319 8.45 33.86 -39.27
N ARG A 320 7.38 33.23 -39.78
CA ARG A 320 6.44 33.79 -40.77
C ARG A 320 5.05 33.16 -40.58
N TRP A 321 4.13 33.93 -39.99
CA TRP A 321 2.68 33.90 -40.27
C TRP A 321 2.43 34.57 -41.65
N PRO A 322 1.19 34.70 -42.25
CA PRO A 322 -0.15 34.61 -41.62
C PRO A 322 -1.37 34.16 -42.49
N LEU A 323 -2.57 34.13 -41.85
CA LEU A 323 -3.93 34.55 -42.30
C LEU A 323 -4.57 33.89 -43.55
N ALA A 324 -5.87 33.62 -43.68
CA ALA A 324 -7.06 34.31 -43.14
C ALA A 324 -8.38 33.58 -43.52
N LEU A 325 -9.42 33.80 -42.68
CA LEU A 325 -10.87 34.06 -42.96
C LEU A 325 -11.67 33.11 -43.89
N GLY A 326 -12.94 32.74 -43.64
CA GLY A 326 -13.96 33.22 -42.72
C GLY A 326 -15.38 32.87 -43.24
N LEU A 327 -16.38 33.25 -42.44
CA LEU A 327 -17.86 33.15 -42.57
C LEU A 327 -18.53 31.83 -42.11
N VAL A 328 -19.28 31.78 -41.00
CA VAL A 328 -20.46 32.58 -40.51
C VAL A 328 -21.79 31.92 -40.93
N ALA A 329 -22.32 31.20 -39.95
CA ALA A 329 -23.65 31.38 -39.36
C ALA A 329 -24.91 30.67 -39.91
N LEU A 330 -25.69 30.28 -38.89
CA LEU A 330 -27.14 30.41 -38.75
C LEU A 330 -28.02 29.51 -39.62
N LEU A 331 -28.65 28.54 -38.94
CA LEU A 331 -30.11 28.37 -38.76
C LEU A 331 -30.25 27.00 -38.04
N GLY A 332 -30.76 26.83 -36.82
CA GLY A 332 -31.85 27.55 -36.17
C GLY A 332 -33.17 26.80 -36.42
N VAL A 333 -33.88 26.47 -35.33
CA VAL A 333 -35.27 25.92 -35.24
C VAL A 333 -35.36 24.39 -35.26
N GLY A 334 -36.04 23.68 -34.35
CA GLY A 334 -36.91 23.99 -33.21
C GLY A 334 -37.36 22.65 -32.55
N GLY A 335 -37.50 22.56 -31.22
CA GLY A 335 -38.80 22.60 -30.51
C GLY A 335 -39.66 21.35 -30.75
N ALA A 336 -39.68 20.33 -29.88
CA ALA A 336 -40.45 20.16 -28.63
C ALA A 336 -41.93 19.70 -28.80
N ALA A 337 -42.29 18.63 -28.06
CA ALA A 337 -43.62 18.18 -27.53
C ALA A 337 -43.87 16.66 -27.79
N LEU A 338 -43.85 15.74 -26.81
CA LEU A 338 -44.71 15.45 -25.63
C LEU A 338 -45.69 14.26 -25.85
N LEU A 339 -45.46 13.19 -25.05
CA LEU A 339 -46.39 12.25 -24.39
C LEU A 339 -47.25 11.24 -25.19
N ALA A 340 -47.04 9.94 -24.94
CA ALA A 340 -47.98 9.06 -24.19
C ALA A 340 -47.46 7.60 -24.05
N VAL A 341 -47.81 6.97 -22.93
CA VAL A 341 -47.35 5.70 -22.29
C VAL A 341 -48.42 4.59 -22.53
N PRO A 342 -48.37 3.31 -22.05
CA PRO A 342 -47.36 2.22 -21.90
C PRO A 342 -47.79 0.90 -22.61
N GLY A 343 -46.98 -0.18 -22.50
CA GLY A 343 -47.55 -1.51 -22.19
C GLY A 343 -47.04 -2.76 -22.93
N LEU A 344 -46.42 -3.66 -22.15
CA LEU A 344 -46.52 -5.13 -22.19
C LEU A 344 -45.76 -5.96 -23.25
N LEU A 345 -44.57 -6.40 -22.82
CA LEU A 345 -44.06 -7.78 -22.70
C LEU A 345 -44.77 -8.96 -23.43
N ARG A 346 -43.92 -9.64 -24.22
CA ARG A 346 -43.79 -11.11 -24.48
C ARG A 346 -44.78 -11.79 -25.45
N PRO A 347 -44.41 -12.95 -26.03
CA PRO A 347 -43.22 -13.28 -26.84
C PRO A 347 -43.61 -14.09 -28.10
N ALA A 348 -42.67 -14.42 -28.99
CA ALA A 348 -42.52 -15.73 -29.67
C ALA A 348 -41.82 -15.65 -31.04
N ASP A 349 -40.76 -16.45 -31.13
CA ASP A 349 -40.12 -17.06 -32.28
C ASP A 349 -40.85 -17.06 -33.63
N ARG A 350 -40.14 -16.63 -34.69
CA ARG A 350 -39.72 -17.50 -35.81
C ARG A 350 -38.96 -16.69 -36.87
N ALA A 351 -37.74 -17.14 -37.16
CA ALA A 351 -37.01 -16.87 -38.40
C ALA A 351 -37.69 -17.58 -39.61
N PRO A 352 -37.15 -17.49 -40.84
CA PRO A 352 -36.80 -16.32 -41.65
C PRO A 352 -37.35 -16.48 -43.11
N SER A 353 -36.74 -15.76 -44.08
CA SER A 353 -36.80 -15.89 -45.56
C SER A 353 -37.81 -14.96 -46.27
N THR A 354 -37.33 -13.83 -46.83
CA THR A 354 -36.91 -13.55 -48.24
C THR A 354 -38.09 -13.35 -49.19
N GLU A 355 -38.17 -12.25 -49.94
CA GLU A 355 -37.71 -12.07 -51.34
C GLU A 355 -38.33 -10.72 -51.81
N GLN A 356 -37.94 -9.95 -52.83
CA GLN A 356 -37.03 -10.04 -53.98
C GLN A 356 -37.13 -8.69 -54.71
N THR A 357 -36.07 -8.29 -55.42
CA THR A 357 -36.11 -7.84 -56.84
C THR A 357 -34.65 -7.76 -57.32
N GLU A 358 -34.08 -8.82 -57.91
CA GLU A 358 -34.09 -9.24 -59.33
C GLU A 358 -33.26 -8.37 -60.30
N ASN A 359 -32.13 -8.93 -60.78
CA ASN A 359 -31.97 -9.33 -62.18
C ASN A 359 -30.68 -10.17 -62.43
N ASP A 360 -30.88 -11.47 -62.64
CA ASP A 360 -30.33 -12.44 -63.63
C ASP A 360 -28.90 -12.28 -64.22
N ALA A 361 -28.00 -13.26 -64.01
CA ALA A 361 -27.74 -14.53 -64.77
C ALA A 361 -26.57 -14.35 -65.77
N TYR A 362 -25.49 -15.15 -65.82
CA TYR A 362 -25.40 -16.60 -66.08
C TYR A 362 -24.00 -17.17 -65.69
N ARG A 363 -23.87 -18.49 -65.72
CA ARG A 363 -23.00 -19.39 -64.93
C ARG A 363 -21.70 -19.95 -65.58
N ASP A 364 -20.87 -20.52 -64.69
CA ASP A 364 -20.02 -21.75 -64.76
C ASP A 364 -18.52 -21.76 -65.16
N ALA A 365 -17.71 -22.11 -64.15
CA ALA A 365 -16.57 -23.06 -64.12
C ALA A 365 -15.18 -22.67 -64.73
N PRO A 366 -14.07 -23.39 -64.41
CA PRO A 366 -12.93 -22.86 -63.67
C PRO A 366 -11.66 -22.66 -64.52
N LEU A 367 -10.86 -21.63 -64.22
CA LEU A 367 -9.61 -21.37 -64.94
C LEU A 367 -8.35 -21.64 -64.11
N LYS A 368 -7.64 -22.64 -64.64
CA LYS A 368 -6.30 -23.14 -64.33
C LYS A 368 -5.24 -22.13 -64.79
N ALA A 369 -4.09 -22.19 -64.13
CA ALA A 369 -2.90 -21.38 -64.33
C ALA A 369 -2.46 -21.18 -65.79
N LEU A 370 -1.98 -19.97 -66.11
CA LEU A 370 -1.28 -19.65 -67.34
C LEU A 370 0.06 -18.96 -67.03
N GLN A 371 1.12 -19.64 -67.45
CA GLN A 371 2.52 -19.22 -67.59
C GLN A 371 2.69 -17.89 -68.36
N LEU A 372 3.74 -17.14 -68.00
CA LEU A 372 4.36 -16.11 -68.83
C LEU A 372 5.54 -16.71 -69.64
N PRO A 373 5.84 -16.21 -70.86
CA PRO A 373 6.64 -16.94 -71.84
C PRO A 373 8.15 -16.63 -71.80
N ALA A 374 8.91 -17.63 -72.26
CA ALA A 374 10.35 -17.64 -72.47
C ALA A 374 10.79 -16.85 -73.71
N SER A 375 12.03 -16.36 -73.69
CA SER A 375 12.73 -15.79 -74.85
C SER A 375 13.71 -16.81 -75.44
N GLU A 376 13.65 -17.01 -76.76
CA GLU A 376 14.51 -17.91 -77.56
C GLU A 376 15.73 -17.16 -78.21
N PRO A 377 16.71 -17.90 -78.78
CA PRO A 377 18.11 -17.49 -78.97
C PRO A 377 18.61 -17.38 -80.43
N ALA A 378 19.86 -16.91 -80.61
CA ALA A 378 20.84 -17.31 -81.66
C ALA A 378 22.17 -16.52 -81.51
N PRO A 379 23.35 -16.94 -82.08
CA PRO A 379 23.85 -18.28 -82.44
C PRO A 379 25.28 -18.61 -81.92
N THR A 380 25.69 -19.89 -82.09
CA THR A 380 27.01 -20.56 -81.92
C THR A 380 28.09 -20.04 -82.92
N ALA A 381 29.43 -20.11 -82.77
CA ALA A 381 30.45 -21.06 -82.23
C ALA A 381 31.84 -20.33 -82.12
N PRO A 382 33.04 -20.96 -81.91
CA PRO A 382 33.44 -22.27 -81.37
C PRO A 382 34.46 -22.20 -80.19
N THR A 383 34.68 -23.35 -79.56
CA THR A 383 35.68 -23.66 -78.52
C THR A 383 37.13 -23.55 -79.02
N PRO A 384 38.10 -23.20 -78.13
CA PRO A 384 39.22 -24.11 -77.93
C PRO A 384 39.71 -24.26 -76.47
N ALA A 385 40.13 -25.49 -76.18
CA ALA A 385 41.23 -25.93 -75.31
C ALA A 385 41.25 -25.59 -73.80
N THR A 386 41.05 -26.65 -73.02
CA THR A 386 41.55 -26.88 -71.66
C THR A 386 43.01 -26.46 -71.45
N PRO A 387 43.33 -25.84 -70.30
CA PRO A 387 44.50 -26.26 -69.52
C PRO A 387 44.12 -26.69 -68.09
N ALA A 388 44.99 -27.52 -67.54
CA ALA A 388 44.81 -28.29 -66.31
C ALA A 388 44.83 -27.47 -65.01
N GLN A 389 43.96 -27.90 -64.09
CA GLN A 389 44.09 -28.06 -62.63
C GLN A 389 44.81 -27.01 -61.78
N THR A 390 44.11 -26.57 -60.73
CA THR A 390 44.66 -26.48 -59.36
C THR A 390 43.57 -26.99 -58.39
N PRO A 391 43.84 -27.93 -57.47
CA PRO A 391 42.81 -28.44 -56.56
C PRO A 391 42.47 -27.41 -55.48
N LEU A 392 41.18 -27.14 -55.30
CA LEU A 392 40.66 -26.43 -54.12
C LEU A 392 40.79 -27.32 -52.86
N PRO A 393 41.12 -26.75 -51.68
CA PRO A 393 41.18 -27.50 -50.44
C PRO A 393 39.78 -27.99 -50.01
N PRO A 394 39.69 -29.13 -49.31
CA PRO A 394 38.41 -29.69 -48.86
C PRO A 394 37.70 -28.74 -47.90
N PRO A 395 36.35 -28.70 -47.92
CA PRO A 395 35.58 -27.90 -46.98
C PRO A 395 35.85 -28.34 -45.54
N PRO A 396 35.88 -27.40 -44.57
CA PRO A 396 36.09 -27.74 -43.17
C PRO A 396 34.98 -28.68 -42.66
N PRO A 397 35.30 -29.60 -41.74
CA PRO A 397 34.32 -30.52 -41.17
C PRO A 397 33.17 -29.74 -40.51
N PRO A 398 31.93 -30.26 -40.55
CA PRO A 398 30.82 -29.64 -39.85
C PRO A 398 31.17 -29.51 -38.36
N PRO A 399 30.79 -28.40 -37.69
CA PRO A 399 31.03 -28.23 -36.26
C PRO A 399 30.42 -29.41 -35.50
N PRO A 400 31.05 -29.85 -34.38
CA PRO A 400 30.56 -30.98 -33.61
C PRO A 400 29.09 -30.76 -33.25
N THR A 401 28.23 -31.67 -33.68
CA THR A 401 26.82 -31.68 -33.29
C THR A 401 26.78 -31.90 -31.79
N VAL A 402 26.54 -30.82 -31.03
CA VAL A 402 26.36 -30.89 -29.58
C VAL A 402 25.21 -31.86 -29.31
N ARG A 403 25.53 -33.05 -28.78
CA ARG A 403 24.56 -34.11 -28.53
C ARG A 403 23.79 -33.76 -27.26
N VAL A 404 22.50 -33.43 -27.41
CA VAL A 404 21.58 -33.28 -26.28
C VAL A 404 21.35 -34.65 -25.66
N LEU A 405 21.61 -34.78 -24.36
CA LEU A 405 21.45 -36.02 -23.60
C LEU A 405 20.00 -36.23 -23.17
N SER A 406 19.36 -35.18 -22.65
CA SER A 406 17.95 -35.16 -22.23
C SER A 406 17.44 -33.73 -22.10
N THR A 407 16.12 -33.56 -22.00
CA THR A 407 15.48 -32.29 -21.68
C THR A 407 15.01 -32.31 -20.24
N VAL A 408 15.37 -31.29 -19.46
CA VAL A 408 14.99 -31.14 -18.05
C VAL A 408 14.28 -29.82 -17.81
N VAL A 409 13.56 -29.74 -16.70
CA VAL A 409 12.84 -28.55 -16.25
C VAL A 409 13.35 -28.15 -14.87
N VAL A 410 13.51 -26.85 -14.64
CA VAL A 410 13.85 -26.31 -13.32
C VAL A 410 12.71 -26.59 -12.32
N ASN A 411 13.02 -27.27 -11.21
CA ASN A 411 12.04 -27.67 -10.19
C ASN A 411 12.18 -26.89 -8.86
N THR A 412 13.00 -25.85 -8.85
CA THR A 412 13.12 -24.91 -7.73
C THR A 412 12.64 -23.53 -8.17
N ALA A 413 12.24 -22.68 -7.23
CA ALA A 413 11.77 -21.32 -7.52
C ALA A 413 12.78 -20.52 -8.36
N ASN A 414 14.06 -20.59 -7.97
CA ASN A 414 15.17 -19.93 -8.64
C ASN A 414 16.39 -20.85 -8.67
N LEU A 415 16.92 -21.13 -9.86
CA LEU A 415 18.11 -21.95 -10.07
C LEU A 415 19.23 -21.14 -10.70
N ASN A 416 20.36 -21.03 -10.02
CA ASN A 416 21.51 -20.31 -10.55
C ASN A 416 22.24 -21.16 -11.61
N LEU A 417 22.26 -20.65 -12.84
CA LEU A 417 23.13 -21.09 -13.92
C LEU A 417 24.52 -20.49 -13.70
N ARG A 418 25.55 -21.32 -13.61
CA ARG A 418 26.92 -20.91 -13.26
C ARG A 418 27.90 -21.18 -14.40
N ASP A 419 29.03 -20.48 -14.38
CA ASP A 419 30.07 -20.63 -15.40
C ASP A 419 30.83 -21.97 -15.29
N ALA A 420 30.91 -22.55 -14.09
CA ALA A 420 31.51 -23.86 -13.85
C ALA A 420 30.73 -24.69 -12.81
N ALA A 421 31.00 -26.00 -12.79
CA ALA A 421 30.38 -27.02 -11.92
C ALA A 421 30.78 -26.92 -10.44
N ASN A 422 30.57 -25.76 -9.81
CA ASN A 422 30.80 -25.54 -8.39
C ASN A 422 29.96 -24.36 -7.84
N ASN A 423 29.80 -24.30 -6.52
CA ASN A 423 28.97 -23.28 -5.85
C ASN A 423 29.62 -21.88 -5.79
N THR A 424 30.92 -21.77 -6.05
CA THR A 424 31.70 -20.53 -5.91
C THR A 424 31.85 -19.75 -7.21
N SER A 425 31.57 -20.37 -8.36
CA SER A 425 31.71 -19.72 -9.67
C SER A 425 30.63 -18.66 -9.89
N PRO A 426 30.93 -17.60 -10.67
CA PRO A 426 29.97 -16.55 -10.98
C PRO A 426 28.64 -17.11 -11.50
N VAL A 427 27.54 -16.49 -11.08
CA VAL A 427 26.20 -16.77 -11.60
C VAL A 427 26.06 -16.05 -12.94
N VAL A 428 25.87 -16.82 -14.00
CA VAL A 428 25.62 -16.33 -15.37
C VAL A 428 24.20 -15.78 -15.48
N LEU A 429 23.23 -16.53 -14.93
CA LEU A 429 21.82 -16.19 -14.93
C LEU A 429 21.10 -16.95 -13.82
N THR A 430 20.02 -16.40 -13.28
CA THR A 430 19.09 -17.14 -12.41
C THR A 430 17.85 -17.53 -13.22
N LEU A 431 17.57 -18.83 -13.26
CA LEU A 431 16.50 -19.46 -14.04
C LEU A 431 15.28 -19.70 -13.15
N PRO A 432 14.07 -19.27 -13.54
CA PRO A 432 12.85 -19.55 -12.78
C PRO A 432 12.41 -21.02 -12.90
N ARG A 433 11.59 -21.50 -11.96
CA ARG A 433 10.88 -22.78 -12.05
C ARG A 433 10.18 -22.93 -13.41
N GLY A 434 10.17 -24.14 -13.97
CA GLY A 434 9.53 -24.39 -15.26
C GLY A 434 10.39 -24.07 -16.47
N THR A 435 11.56 -23.44 -16.29
CA THR A 435 12.48 -23.19 -17.41
C THR A 435 12.95 -24.51 -18.00
N ARG A 436 12.81 -24.66 -19.32
CA ARG A 436 13.23 -25.85 -20.07
C ARG A 436 14.71 -25.74 -20.43
N LEU A 437 15.43 -26.84 -20.24
CA LEU A 437 16.87 -26.93 -20.38
C LEU A 437 17.23 -28.18 -21.17
N GLU A 438 18.14 -28.05 -22.13
CA GLU A 438 18.78 -29.17 -22.80
C GLU A 438 20.05 -29.53 -22.05
N VAL A 439 20.15 -30.76 -21.54
CA VAL A 439 21.35 -31.28 -20.88
C VAL A 439 22.36 -31.68 -21.95
N LEU A 440 23.55 -31.10 -21.88
CA LEU A 440 24.64 -31.34 -22.82
C LEU A 440 25.68 -32.32 -22.25
N GLU A 441 25.94 -32.21 -20.94
CA GLU A 441 26.96 -33.00 -20.23
C GLU A 441 26.57 -33.13 -18.75
N ILE A 442 26.96 -34.23 -18.10
CA ILE A 442 26.76 -34.46 -16.66
C ILE A 442 28.11 -34.72 -16.01
N GLN A 443 28.42 -33.99 -14.94
CA GLN A 443 29.64 -34.12 -14.15
C GLN A 443 29.29 -34.18 -12.65
N GLY A 444 29.18 -35.39 -12.12
CA GLY A 444 28.79 -35.60 -10.71
C GLY A 444 27.37 -35.07 -10.43
N GLU A 445 27.26 -34.13 -9.49
CA GLU A 445 25.98 -33.47 -9.12
C GLU A 445 25.59 -32.28 -10.02
N TRP A 446 26.34 -32.05 -11.09
CA TRP A 446 26.16 -30.90 -11.97
C TRP A 446 25.84 -31.33 -13.40
N SER A 447 24.89 -30.65 -14.01
CA SER A 447 24.55 -30.78 -15.43
C SER A 447 24.94 -29.50 -16.16
N ARG A 448 25.72 -29.63 -17.23
CA ARG A 448 25.91 -28.54 -18.19
C ARG A 448 24.68 -28.48 -19.08
N VAL A 449 24.04 -27.32 -19.11
CA VAL A 449 22.73 -27.13 -19.74
C VAL A 449 22.76 -25.95 -20.70
N ARG A 450 21.82 -25.98 -21.65
CA ARG A 450 21.48 -24.87 -22.54
C ARG A 450 20.01 -24.49 -22.37
N THR A 451 19.71 -23.21 -22.23
CA THR A 451 18.33 -22.72 -22.12
C THR A 451 17.54 -22.91 -23.41
N VAL A 452 16.28 -23.35 -23.29
CA VAL A 452 15.34 -23.54 -24.40
C VAL A 452 14.24 -22.49 -24.34
N GLY A 453 14.09 -21.70 -25.40
CA GLY A 453 13.14 -20.57 -25.47
C GLY A 453 13.75 -19.27 -24.93
N GLY A 454 14.09 -18.34 -25.83
CA GLY A 454 14.79 -17.08 -25.51
C GLY A 454 16.24 -17.05 -26.01
N GLU A 455 17.09 -16.18 -25.44
CA GLU A 455 18.54 -16.19 -25.70
C GLU A 455 19.15 -17.49 -25.16
N ALA A 456 19.80 -18.26 -26.04
CA ALA A 456 20.49 -19.49 -25.66
C ALA A 456 21.71 -19.15 -24.80
N LYS A 457 21.62 -19.47 -23.50
CA LYS A 457 22.73 -19.35 -22.55
C LYS A 457 23.11 -20.75 -22.07
N GLU A 458 24.42 -20.99 -22.04
CA GLU A 458 25.00 -22.21 -21.50
C GLU A 458 25.59 -21.98 -20.12
N GLY A 459 25.62 -23.03 -19.32
CA GLY A 459 26.28 -23.02 -18.02
C GLY A 459 25.98 -24.31 -17.25
N TRP A 460 26.31 -24.30 -15.97
CA TRP A 460 26.17 -25.43 -15.07
C TRP A 460 25.09 -25.18 -14.03
N VAL A 461 24.24 -26.19 -13.84
CA VAL A 461 23.22 -26.21 -12.80
C VAL A 461 23.35 -27.47 -11.96
N LYS A 462 22.86 -27.44 -10.72
CA LYS A 462 22.76 -28.64 -9.88
C LYS A 462 21.68 -29.57 -10.43
N THR A 463 22.04 -30.82 -10.72
CA THR A 463 21.16 -31.82 -11.31
C THR A 463 19.94 -32.11 -10.42
N GLU A 464 20.14 -32.16 -9.09
CA GLU A 464 19.09 -32.39 -8.09
C GLU A 464 17.95 -31.35 -8.08
N LEU A 465 18.18 -30.18 -8.68
CA LEU A 465 17.20 -29.08 -8.76
C LEU A 465 16.44 -29.05 -10.10
N THR A 466 16.60 -30.09 -10.91
CA THR A 466 15.95 -30.26 -12.22
C THR A 466 15.18 -31.57 -12.27
N LEU A 467 14.13 -31.63 -13.10
CA LEU A 467 13.33 -32.82 -13.38
C LEU A 467 13.36 -33.17 -14.86
N GLU A 468 13.46 -34.44 -15.19
CA GLU A 468 13.36 -34.91 -16.57
C GLU A 468 11.98 -34.59 -17.16
N LEU A 469 11.94 -33.94 -18.33
CA LEU A 469 10.71 -33.66 -19.06
C LEU A 469 10.29 -34.92 -19.82
N ARG A 470 9.12 -35.47 -19.48
CA ARG A 470 8.54 -36.63 -20.16
C ARG A 470 8.09 -36.29 -21.56
N SER A 471 8.10 -37.29 -22.45
CA SER A 471 7.70 -37.10 -23.84
C SER A 471 6.21 -36.73 -23.96
N PRO A 472 5.80 -36.06 -25.05
CA PRO A 472 4.39 -35.79 -25.32
C PRO A 472 3.53 -37.07 -25.39
N GLN A 473 4.10 -38.19 -25.85
CA GLN A 473 3.42 -39.47 -25.90
C GLN A 473 3.14 -40.02 -24.49
N GLU A 474 4.15 -40.07 -23.62
CA GLU A 474 3.98 -40.50 -22.22
C GLU A 474 2.99 -39.61 -21.47
N THR A 475 2.98 -38.31 -21.78
CA THR A 475 2.03 -37.36 -21.17
C THR A 475 0.60 -37.61 -21.67
N ALA A 476 0.41 -37.89 -22.97
CA ALA A 476 -0.90 -38.25 -23.52
C ALA A 476 -1.43 -39.58 -22.97
N GLU A 477 -0.56 -40.58 -22.78
CA GLU A 477 -0.90 -41.86 -22.17
C GLU A 477 -1.35 -41.68 -20.71
N LEU A 478 -0.64 -40.85 -19.93
CA LEU A 478 -1.05 -40.50 -18.57
C LEU A 478 -2.42 -39.82 -18.54
N VAL A 479 -2.63 -38.80 -19.38
CA VAL A 479 -3.92 -38.09 -19.46
C VAL A 479 -5.07 -39.04 -19.82
N ALA A 480 -4.84 -40.00 -20.72
CA ALA A 480 -5.83 -41.01 -21.07
C ALA A 480 -6.16 -41.95 -19.89
N GLN A 481 -5.16 -42.33 -19.08
CA GLN A 481 -5.40 -43.10 -17.86
C GLN A 481 -6.20 -42.31 -16.83
N ILE A 482 -5.89 -41.02 -16.66
CA ILE A 482 -6.62 -40.13 -15.77
C ILE A 482 -8.07 -39.96 -16.22
N ALA A 483 -8.32 -39.81 -17.52
CA ALA A 483 -9.68 -39.70 -18.06
C ALA A 483 -10.52 -40.98 -17.85
N ALA A 484 -9.89 -42.14 -17.69
CA ALA A 484 -10.57 -43.40 -17.42
C ALA A 484 -11.04 -43.57 -15.95
N GLY A 485 -10.58 -42.71 -15.03
CA GLY A 485 -10.90 -42.76 -13.61
C GLY A 485 -10.15 -43.85 -12.83
N GLY A 486 -10.48 -44.03 -11.55
CA GLY A 486 -9.90 -45.07 -10.69
C GLY A 486 -8.67 -44.60 -9.89
N SER A 487 -7.63 -45.42 -9.81
CA SER A 487 -6.38 -45.06 -9.09
C SER A 487 -5.21 -45.10 -10.06
N VAL A 488 -4.52 -43.97 -10.24
CA VAL A 488 -3.46 -43.76 -11.22
C VAL A 488 -2.18 -43.36 -10.50
N THR A 489 -1.10 -44.11 -10.74
CA THR A 489 0.23 -43.78 -10.25
C THR A 489 1.00 -42.97 -11.30
N VAL A 490 1.41 -41.77 -10.94
CA VAL A 490 2.17 -40.87 -11.81
C VAL A 490 3.68 -41.10 -11.60
N PRO A 491 4.43 -41.55 -12.61
CA PRO A 491 5.85 -41.83 -12.44
C PRO A 491 6.65 -40.53 -12.19
N ALA A 492 7.90 -40.67 -11.74
CA ALA A 492 8.80 -39.54 -11.57
C ALA A 492 9.06 -38.84 -12.92
N GLY A 493 9.07 -37.51 -12.92
CA GLY A 493 9.23 -36.68 -14.10
C GLY A 493 8.34 -35.44 -14.09
N ALA A 494 8.62 -34.55 -15.04
CA ALA A 494 7.82 -33.39 -15.37
C ALA A 494 6.92 -33.71 -16.57
N PHE A 495 5.62 -33.45 -16.46
CA PHE A 495 4.62 -33.70 -17.51
C PHE A 495 4.01 -32.37 -17.97
N LEU A 496 4.30 -31.97 -19.21
CA LEU A 496 3.78 -30.74 -19.79
C LEU A 496 2.44 -30.99 -20.50
N LEU A 497 1.38 -30.52 -19.88
CA LEU A 497 0.00 -30.60 -20.37
C LEU A 497 -0.21 -29.55 -21.48
N GLY A 498 -0.67 -30.00 -22.65
CA GLY A 498 -1.01 -29.12 -23.77
C GLY A 498 -2.39 -28.47 -23.69
N ALA A 499 -3.22 -28.90 -22.72
CA ALA A 499 -4.56 -28.39 -22.44
C ALA A 499 -4.91 -28.67 -20.97
N PRO A 500 -5.93 -28.01 -20.40
CA PRO A 500 -6.38 -28.27 -19.03
C PRO A 500 -6.72 -29.74 -18.79
N LEU A 501 -6.25 -30.29 -17.67
CA LEU A 501 -6.67 -31.61 -17.21
C LEU A 501 -8.02 -31.49 -16.49
N VAL A 502 -9.10 -31.88 -17.18
CA VAL A 502 -10.46 -31.82 -16.64
C VAL A 502 -10.85 -33.17 -16.03
N ILE A 503 -11.22 -33.16 -14.76
CA ILE A 503 -11.64 -34.32 -13.97
C ILE A 503 -13.15 -34.22 -13.72
N GLU A 504 -13.90 -35.12 -14.35
CA GLU A 504 -15.36 -35.25 -14.22
C GLU A 504 -15.80 -36.58 -13.61
N THR A 505 -14.84 -37.46 -13.30
CA THR A 505 -15.06 -38.76 -12.66
C THR A 505 -14.16 -38.91 -11.44
N ASP A 506 -14.62 -39.72 -10.46
CA ASP A 506 -13.88 -39.93 -9.23
C ASP A 506 -12.53 -40.62 -9.50
N ILE A 507 -11.46 -40.05 -8.94
CA ILE A 507 -10.10 -40.54 -9.20
C ILE A 507 -9.12 -40.23 -8.07
N GLU A 508 -8.15 -41.13 -7.92
CA GLU A 508 -6.98 -40.99 -7.06
C GLU A 508 -5.70 -40.90 -7.90
N LEU A 509 -4.92 -39.85 -7.70
CA LEU A 509 -3.64 -39.59 -8.36
C LEU A 509 -2.52 -39.60 -7.32
N THR A 510 -1.60 -40.56 -7.45
CA THR A 510 -0.45 -40.69 -6.55
C THR A 510 0.86 -40.52 -7.32
N GLY A 511 1.61 -39.47 -7.03
CA GLY A 511 2.93 -39.25 -7.63
C GLY A 511 4.03 -40.09 -6.99
N ALA A 512 5.15 -40.21 -7.67
CA ALA A 512 6.34 -40.87 -7.13
C ALA A 512 7.03 -40.07 -6.01
N GLY A 513 6.63 -38.81 -5.78
CA GLY A 513 7.14 -37.95 -4.72
C GLY A 513 7.00 -36.46 -5.03
N LEU A 514 6.75 -35.65 -3.99
CA LEU A 514 6.52 -34.20 -4.08
C LEU A 514 7.62 -33.43 -4.84
N LYS A 515 8.88 -33.85 -4.72
CA LYS A 515 10.02 -33.22 -5.40
C LYS A 515 10.38 -33.91 -6.72
N THR A 516 9.76 -35.04 -7.05
CA THR A 516 10.13 -35.90 -8.18
C THR A 516 9.05 -35.97 -9.25
N THR A 517 7.82 -35.59 -8.95
CA THR A 517 6.68 -35.62 -9.88
C THR A 517 6.05 -34.23 -9.98
N LEU A 518 5.93 -33.71 -11.20
CA LEU A 518 5.38 -32.37 -11.46
C LEU A 518 4.48 -32.38 -12.69
N LEU A 519 3.21 -32.07 -12.50
CA LEU A 519 2.26 -31.75 -13.57
C LEU A 519 2.35 -30.25 -13.86
N MET A 520 2.57 -29.87 -15.12
CA MET A 520 2.73 -28.47 -15.49
C MET A 520 1.98 -28.11 -16.77
N SER A 521 1.51 -26.89 -16.89
CA SER A 521 0.84 -26.36 -18.09
C SER A 521 1.38 -24.97 -18.41
N ASP A 522 1.51 -24.61 -19.69
CA ASP A 522 1.78 -23.24 -20.16
C ASP A 522 0.61 -22.65 -20.96
N ALA A 523 -0.55 -23.32 -20.94
CA ALA A 523 -1.75 -22.94 -21.67
C ALA A 523 -2.45 -21.70 -21.04
N ALA A 524 -3.24 -20.99 -21.85
CA ALA A 524 -4.03 -19.83 -21.40
C ALA A 524 -5.29 -20.21 -20.58
N GLN A 525 -5.21 -21.27 -19.79
CA GLN A 525 -6.30 -21.87 -19.03
C GLN A 525 -5.73 -22.58 -17.80
N ASP A 526 -6.60 -22.96 -16.86
CA ASP A 526 -6.17 -23.61 -15.62
C ASP A 526 -5.45 -24.94 -15.88
N THR A 527 -4.48 -25.28 -15.02
CA THR A 527 -3.72 -26.53 -15.19
C THR A 527 -4.58 -27.76 -14.90
N LEU A 528 -5.34 -27.74 -13.81
CA LEU A 528 -6.24 -28.81 -13.41
C LEU A 528 -7.62 -28.25 -13.04
N ILE A 529 -8.69 -28.88 -13.53
CA ILE A 529 -10.07 -28.48 -13.28
C ILE A 529 -10.85 -29.71 -12.77
N VAL A 530 -11.49 -29.60 -11.61
CA VAL A 530 -12.39 -30.64 -11.05
C VAL A 530 -13.82 -30.15 -11.14
N ARG A 531 -14.71 -30.95 -11.72
CA ARG A 531 -16.14 -30.61 -11.87
C ARG A 531 -17.04 -31.67 -11.27
N GLY A 532 -17.55 -31.40 -10.07
CA GLY A 532 -18.53 -32.26 -9.40
C GLY A 532 -18.04 -33.66 -9.01
N ALA A 533 -16.75 -33.96 -9.19
CA ALA A 533 -16.13 -35.26 -8.93
C ALA A 533 -15.34 -35.26 -7.62
N ALA A 534 -15.00 -36.45 -7.12
CA ALA A 534 -14.06 -36.66 -6.02
C ALA A 534 -12.64 -36.88 -6.55
N LEU A 535 -11.71 -35.98 -6.23
CA LEU A 535 -10.30 -36.09 -6.60
C LEU A 535 -9.41 -36.21 -5.37
N SER A 536 -8.59 -37.26 -5.31
CA SER A 536 -7.48 -37.37 -4.35
C SER A 536 -6.15 -37.17 -5.09
N LEU A 537 -5.30 -36.26 -4.61
CA LEU A 537 -3.95 -36.02 -5.13
C LEU A 537 -2.95 -36.19 -4.00
N SER A 538 -1.92 -36.99 -4.23
CA SER A 538 -0.81 -37.14 -3.29
C SER A 538 0.56 -37.19 -3.96
N ASP A 539 1.58 -36.73 -3.24
CA ASP A 539 3.00 -36.88 -3.60
C ASP A 539 3.39 -36.31 -4.97
N LEU A 540 2.85 -35.17 -5.36
CA LEU A 540 3.17 -34.49 -6.62
C LEU A 540 3.02 -32.97 -6.55
N GLY A 541 3.60 -32.26 -7.51
CA GLY A 541 3.34 -30.83 -7.73
C GLY A 541 2.42 -30.57 -8.92
N VAL A 542 1.66 -29.48 -8.84
CA VAL A 542 0.89 -28.89 -9.95
C VAL A 542 1.38 -27.46 -10.13
N ALA A 543 1.82 -27.11 -11.34
CA ALA A 543 2.40 -25.81 -11.63
C ALA A 543 1.87 -25.19 -12.94
N HIS A 544 1.41 -23.94 -12.86
CA HIS A 544 1.21 -23.15 -14.07
C HIS A 544 2.51 -22.44 -14.48
N LEU A 545 2.80 -22.41 -15.78
CA LEU A 545 4.03 -21.89 -16.35
C LEU A 545 3.76 -20.67 -17.23
N GLY A 546 4.68 -19.71 -17.17
CA GLY A 546 4.66 -18.53 -18.02
C GLY A 546 3.97 -17.35 -17.38
N ARG A 547 3.41 -16.48 -18.23
CA ARG A 547 2.83 -15.18 -17.83
C ARG A 547 1.36 -15.04 -18.22
N VAL A 548 0.78 -16.08 -18.80
CA VAL A 548 -0.62 -16.05 -19.21
C VAL A 548 -1.48 -16.27 -17.97
N PRO A 549 -2.56 -15.49 -17.78
CA PRO A 549 -3.47 -15.68 -16.66
C PRO A 549 -4.03 -17.11 -16.59
N ALA A 550 -3.92 -17.74 -15.42
CA ALA A 550 -4.46 -19.06 -15.13
C ALA A 550 -4.37 -19.38 -13.62
N ARG A 551 -5.10 -20.41 -13.20
CA ARG A 551 -4.99 -21.03 -11.87
C ARG A 551 -4.20 -22.33 -11.94
N SER A 552 -3.62 -22.76 -10.81
CA SER A 552 -3.02 -24.10 -10.78
C SER A 552 -4.12 -25.16 -10.66
N VAL A 553 -5.07 -24.98 -9.75
CA VAL A 553 -6.22 -25.87 -9.58
C VAL A 553 -7.51 -25.08 -9.43
N LEU A 554 -8.54 -25.47 -10.18
CA LEU A 554 -9.92 -25.04 -9.99
C LEU A 554 -10.77 -26.24 -9.57
N GLN A 555 -11.55 -26.10 -8.50
CA GLN A 555 -12.58 -27.03 -8.08
C GLN A 555 -13.96 -26.36 -8.15
N GLU A 556 -14.87 -26.96 -8.93
CA GLU A 556 -16.27 -26.57 -9.05
C GLU A 556 -17.14 -27.70 -8.49
N GLY A 557 -17.60 -27.56 -7.24
CA GLY A 557 -18.31 -28.61 -6.51
C GLY A 557 -17.45 -29.84 -6.21
N GLY A 558 -18.08 -30.96 -5.83
CA GLY A 558 -17.40 -32.22 -5.53
C GLY A 558 -16.48 -32.16 -4.31
N SER A 559 -15.58 -33.15 -4.18
CA SER A 559 -14.61 -33.22 -3.09
C SER A 559 -13.18 -33.28 -3.61
N LEU A 560 -12.25 -32.62 -2.91
CA LEU A 560 -10.83 -32.60 -3.24
C LEU A 560 -10.02 -32.97 -2.01
N SER A 561 -9.10 -33.92 -2.12
CA SER A 561 -8.15 -34.26 -1.06
C SER A 561 -6.73 -34.08 -1.58
N LEU A 562 -5.93 -33.22 -0.94
CA LEU A 562 -4.54 -32.94 -1.26
C LEU A 562 -3.67 -33.36 -0.07
N SER A 563 -2.70 -34.25 -0.30
CA SER A 563 -1.72 -34.63 0.73
C SER A 563 -0.30 -34.63 0.17
N ARG A 564 0.60 -33.85 0.77
CA ARG A 564 1.98 -33.67 0.25
C ARG A 564 1.97 -33.21 -1.20
N VAL A 565 1.25 -32.12 -1.47
CA VAL A 565 1.12 -31.50 -2.79
C VAL A 565 1.78 -30.14 -2.83
N LEU A 566 2.37 -29.78 -3.98
CA LEU A 566 2.87 -28.43 -4.26
C LEU A 566 1.95 -27.73 -5.27
N LEU A 567 1.43 -26.54 -4.94
CA LEU A 567 0.66 -25.70 -5.87
C LEU A 567 1.38 -24.38 -6.13
N THR A 568 1.69 -24.05 -7.39
CA THR A 568 2.54 -22.89 -7.71
C THR A 568 2.35 -22.32 -9.12
N GLY A 569 2.68 -21.04 -9.28
CA GLY A 569 2.80 -20.41 -10.60
C GLY A 569 1.49 -19.87 -11.17
N ALA A 570 0.41 -19.81 -10.40
CA ALA A 570 -0.83 -19.18 -10.84
C ALA A 570 -0.63 -17.68 -11.10
N VAL A 571 -1.21 -17.18 -12.20
CA VAL A 571 -1.06 -15.81 -12.69
C VAL A 571 -2.45 -15.18 -12.80
N ARG A 572 -2.61 -13.95 -12.29
CA ARG A 572 -3.87 -13.20 -12.39
C ARG A 572 -3.93 -12.40 -13.68
N ASP A 573 -5.13 -12.27 -14.25
CA ASP A 573 -5.43 -11.21 -15.21
C ASP A 573 -5.72 -9.92 -14.42
N ASP A 574 -4.76 -8.99 -14.40
CA ASP A 574 -4.91 -7.76 -13.63
C ASP A 574 -5.97 -6.80 -14.22
N ALA A 575 -6.42 -6.99 -15.47
CA ALA A 575 -7.49 -6.17 -16.06
C ALA A 575 -8.90 -6.62 -15.59
N THR A 576 -9.12 -7.92 -15.45
CA THR A 576 -10.41 -8.48 -15.02
C THR A 576 -10.45 -8.88 -13.55
N SER A 577 -9.30 -8.91 -12.87
CA SER A 577 -9.12 -9.46 -11.52
C SER A 577 -9.51 -10.94 -11.41
N GLU A 578 -9.45 -11.69 -12.51
CA GLU A 578 -9.72 -13.13 -12.55
C GLU A 578 -8.41 -13.94 -12.51
N TYR A 579 -8.50 -15.22 -12.13
CA TYR A 579 -7.37 -16.15 -12.02
C TYR A 579 -6.37 -15.82 -10.89
N GLY A 580 -5.21 -16.46 -10.91
CA GLY A 580 -4.10 -16.18 -9.99
C GLY A 580 -4.09 -16.97 -8.68
N SER A 581 -5.06 -17.86 -8.46
CA SER A 581 -5.07 -18.73 -7.27
C SER A 581 -4.32 -20.03 -7.49
N GLY A 582 -3.54 -20.48 -6.51
CA GLY A 582 -2.98 -21.83 -6.49
C GLY A 582 -4.10 -22.88 -6.45
N LEU A 583 -5.07 -22.71 -5.56
CA LEU A 583 -6.32 -23.47 -5.53
C LEU A 583 -7.50 -22.49 -5.45
N TRP A 584 -8.53 -22.69 -6.25
CA TRP A 584 -9.83 -22.05 -6.05
C TRP A 584 -10.92 -23.10 -5.88
N VAL A 585 -11.59 -23.09 -4.71
CA VAL A 585 -12.75 -23.92 -4.39
C VAL A 585 -14.02 -23.08 -4.48
N LYS A 586 -14.95 -23.46 -5.36
CA LYS A 586 -16.23 -22.79 -5.60
C LYS A 586 -17.39 -23.76 -5.80
N ASP A 587 -18.59 -23.24 -5.96
CA ASP A 587 -19.82 -24.01 -6.21
C ASP A 587 -20.12 -25.08 -5.14
N ALA A 588 -19.95 -24.71 -3.86
CA ALA A 588 -20.16 -25.59 -2.70
C ALA A 588 -19.25 -26.83 -2.70
N GLY A 589 -18.03 -26.70 -3.21
CA GLY A 589 -17.00 -27.74 -3.12
C GLY A 589 -16.46 -27.90 -1.70
N GLU A 590 -15.99 -29.11 -1.41
CA GLU A 590 -15.30 -29.44 -0.16
C GLU A 590 -13.84 -29.82 -0.47
N ALA A 591 -12.87 -29.19 0.19
CA ALA A 591 -11.45 -29.52 -0.01
C ALA A 591 -10.73 -29.82 1.30
N GLN A 592 -9.95 -30.89 1.34
CA GLN A 592 -9.05 -31.22 2.44
C GLN A 592 -7.61 -31.10 1.97
N ILE A 593 -6.78 -30.33 2.67
CA ILE A 593 -5.38 -30.09 2.31
C ILE A 593 -4.51 -30.39 3.53
N SER A 594 -3.51 -31.26 3.36
CA SER A 594 -2.58 -31.67 4.41
C SER A 594 -1.14 -31.73 3.91
N ASP A 595 -0.18 -31.40 4.78
CA ASP A 595 1.26 -31.58 4.55
C ASP A 595 1.77 -30.95 3.23
N SER A 596 1.13 -29.89 2.78
CA SER A 596 1.29 -29.35 1.43
C SER A 596 2.00 -27.99 1.42
N SER A 597 2.38 -27.53 0.23
CA SER A 597 3.00 -26.21 0.02
C SER A 597 2.29 -25.45 -1.08
N VAL A 598 1.87 -24.22 -0.80
CA VAL A 598 1.18 -23.35 -1.76
C VAL A 598 1.95 -22.04 -1.87
N THR A 599 2.67 -21.87 -2.98
CA THR A 599 3.71 -20.82 -3.08
C THR A 599 3.81 -20.19 -4.46
N GLY A 600 4.15 -18.90 -4.50
CA GLY A 600 4.42 -18.20 -5.76
C GLY A 600 3.17 -18.03 -6.64
N ASN A 601 2.00 -17.84 -6.02
CA ASN A 601 0.75 -17.53 -6.69
C ASN A 601 0.34 -16.07 -6.42
N VAL A 602 -0.79 -15.60 -6.97
CA VAL A 602 -1.38 -14.33 -6.51
C VAL A 602 -2.08 -14.55 -5.17
N PHE A 603 -3.01 -15.49 -5.12
CA PHE A 603 -3.53 -16.04 -3.88
C PHE A 603 -3.11 -17.50 -3.74
N GLY A 604 -2.82 -17.95 -2.52
CA GLY A 604 -2.56 -19.36 -2.29
C GLY A 604 -3.82 -20.21 -2.51
N ILE A 605 -4.79 -20.07 -1.60
CA ILE A 605 -6.09 -20.75 -1.64
C ILE A 605 -7.21 -19.71 -1.62
N TYR A 606 -8.10 -19.78 -2.59
CA TYR A 606 -9.30 -18.96 -2.69
C TYR A 606 -10.54 -19.84 -2.48
N VAL A 607 -11.42 -19.45 -1.56
CA VAL A 607 -12.67 -20.14 -1.24
C VAL A 607 -13.83 -19.14 -1.42
N SER A 608 -14.84 -19.52 -2.20
CA SER A 608 -16.00 -18.68 -2.50
C SER A 608 -17.33 -19.45 -2.45
N ASP A 609 -18.43 -18.73 -2.69
CA ASP A 609 -19.79 -19.25 -2.61
C ASP A 609 -20.12 -19.84 -1.23
N ARG A 610 -20.51 -21.12 -1.14
CA ARG A 610 -20.78 -21.84 0.12
C ARG A 610 -19.75 -22.94 0.40
N SER A 611 -18.58 -22.83 -0.24
CA SER A 611 -17.56 -23.88 -0.25
C SER A 611 -16.81 -23.97 1.09
N GLN A 612 -16.29 -25.15 1.40
CA GLN A 612 -15.64 -25.45 2.68
C GLN A 612 -14.24 -26.02 2.43
N VAL A 613 -13.28 -25.63 3.27
CA VAL A 613 -11.93 -26.21 3.24
C VAL A 613 -11.48 -26.71 4.62
N ALA A 614 -10.65 -27.74 4.67
CA ALA A 614 -9.97 -28.19 5.87
C ALA A 614 -8.48 -28.27 5.57
N VAL A 615 -7.72 -27.27 6.04
CA VAL A 615 -6.28 -27.15 5.80
C VAL A 615 -5.53 -27.48 7.08
N SER A 616 -4.52 -28.34 7.00
CA SER A 616 -3.66 -28.71 8.11
C SER A 616 -2.21 -28.82 7.68
N SER A 617 -1.26 -28.51 8.58
CA SER A 617 0.18 -28.72 8.37
C SER A 617 0.71 -28.22 7.00
N THR A 618 0.16 -27.10 6.51
CA THR A 618 0.44 -26.59 5.16
C THR A 618 1.21 -25.27 5.24
N VAL A 619 2.16 -25.08 4.33
CA VAL A 619 2.94 -23.84 4.22
C VAL A 619 2.43 -23.00 3.06
N LEU A 620 1.95 -21.79 3.35
CA LEU A 620 1.49 -20.84 2.34
C LEU A 620 2.37 -19.58 2.38
N ASN A 621 3.23 -19.45 1.37
CA ASN A 621 4.23 -18.38 1.36
C ASN A 621 4.51 -17.80 -0.02
N ALA A 622 5.14 -16.62 -0.05
CA ALA A 622 5.54 -15.94 -1.29
C ALA A 622 4.40 -15.76 -2.31
N ASN A 623 3.15 -15.68 -1.84
CA ASN A 623 2.01 -15.33 -2.69
C ASN A 623 1.87 -13.81 -2.76
N ARG A 624 1.54 -13.26 -3.93
CA ARG A 624 1.59 -11.80 -4.20
C ARG A 624 0.60 -11.01 -3.33
N ASP A 625 -0.63 -11.50 -3.18
CA ASP A 625 -1.73 -10.77 -2.54
C ASP A 625 -2.16 -11.41 -1.21
N GLY A 626 -2.03 -12.73 -1.07
CA GLY A 626 -2.23 -13.39 0.22
C GLY A 626 -2.19 -14.91 0.16
N ALA A 627 -2.09 -15.54 1.33
CA ALA A 627 -2.16 -17.00 1.42
C ALA A 627 -3.59 -17.51 1.24
N PHE A 628 -4.55 -16.85 1.89
CA PHE A 628 -5.96 -17.22 1.84
C PHE A 628 -6.85 -16.04 1.44
N LEU A 629 -7.89 -16.34 0.67
CA LEU A 629 -9.04 -15.49 0.45
C LEU A 629 -10.32 -16.30 0.73
N PHE A 630 -11.06 -15.94 1.77
CA PHE A 630 -12.41 -16.43 2.04
C PHE A 630 -13.41 -15.34 1.66
N LYS A 631 -14.33 -15.65 0.75
CA LYS A 631 -15.34 -14.73 0.23
C LYS A 631 -16.74 -15.34 0.31
N ASP A 632 -17.76 -14.51 0.15
CA ASP A 632 -19.17 -14.90 0.10
C ASP A 632 -19.58 -15.61 1.40
N GLN A 633 -20.16 -16.81 1.35
CA GLN A 633 -20.57 -17.61 2.51
C GLN A 633 -19.63 -18.81 2.74
N SER A 634 -18.37 -18.67 2.32
CA SER A 634 -17.39 -19.74 2.47
C SER A 634 -16.95 -19.94 3.92
N GLY A 635 -16.45 -21.12 4.22
CA GLY A 635 -15.94 -21.46 5.55
C GLY A 635 -14.88 -22.54 5.50
N GLY A 636 -14.62 -23.12 6.66
CA GLY A 636 -13.65 -24.19 6.78
C GLY A 636 -12.74 -24.03 7.99
N THR A 637 -11.83 -24.97 8.16
CA THR A 637 -10.80 -24.94 9.19
C THR A 637 -9.42 -24.75 8.57
N VAL A 638 -8.60 -23.91 9.18
CA VAL A 638 -7.17 -23.82 8.89
C VAL A 638 -6.43 -24.04 10.18
N THR A 639 -5.70 -25.13 10.27
CA THR A 639 -5.05 -25.58 11.51
C THR A 639 -3.58 -25.84 11.30
N THR A 640 -2.76 -25.66 12.35
CA THR A 640 -1.34 -26.11 12.40
C THR A 640 -0.49 -25.67 11.20
N SER A 641 -0.88 -24.59 10.52
CA SER A 641 -0.31 -24.17 9.24
C SER A 641 0.56 -22.94 9.40
N THR A 642 1.51 -22.76 8.48
CA THR A 642 2.42 -21.61 8.46
C THR A 642 2.08 -20.69 7.29
N ILE A 643 1.67 -19.46 7.60
CA ILE A 643 1.28 -18.43 6.63
C ILE A 643 2.31 -17.32 6.71
N GLU A 644 3.23 -17.26 5.75
CA GLU A 644 4.40 -16.38 5.88
C GLU A 644 4.87 -15.70 4.60
N GLY A 645 5.43 -14.49 4.73
CA GLY A 645 6.14 -13.85 3.62
C GLY A 645 5.27 -13.54 2.40
N ASN A 646 3.97 -13.32 2.57
CA ASN A 646 3.07 -12.96 1.47
C ASN A 646 3.12 -11.45 1.20
N GLY A 647 2.87 -11.07 -0.06
CA GLY A 647 3.09 -9.72 -0.59
C GLY A 647 2.04 -8.68 -0.17
N SER A 648 0.92 -9.11 0.42
CA SER A 648 -0.05 -8.26 1.13
C SER A 648 -0.47 -8.96 2.44
N HIS A 649 -1.75 -9.17 2.73
CA HIS A 649 -2.20 -9.79 3.98
C HIS A 649 -2.00 -11.31 3.99
N GLY A 650 -1.82 -11.92 5.16
CA GLY A 650 -1.74 -13.37 5.30
C GLY A 650 -3.07 -14.02 4.93
N VAL A 651 -4.14 -13.68 5.67
CA VAL A 651 -5.49 -14.21 5.47
C VAL A 651 -6.48 -13.08 5.22
N HIS A 652 -7.24 -13.17 4.14
CA HIS A 652 -8.35 -12.28 3.81
C HIS A 652 -9.67 -12.99 4.06
N ILE A 653 -10.56 -12.35 4.82
CA ILE A 653 -11.90 -12.87 5.15
C ILE A 653 -12.92 -11.77 4.88
N THR A 654 -13.84 -12.01 3.95
CA THR A 654 -14.83 -11.01 3.51
C THR A 654 -16.19 -11.63 3.19
N GLY A 655 -17.15 -10.78 2.82
CA GLY A 655 -18.54 -11.19 2.58
C GLY A 655 -19.20 -11.59 3.89
N GLN A 656 -19.72 -12.81 3.95
CA GLN A 656 -20.33 -13.45 5.12
C GLN A 656 -19.55 -14.71 5.53
N ALA A 657 -18.25 -14.76 5.19
CA ALA A 657 -17.44 -15.95 5.42
C ALA A 657 -17.21 -16.20 6.91
N THR A 658 -17.14 -17.49 7.28
CA THR A 658 -17.01 -17.96 8.67
C THR A 658 -15.94 -19.06 8.83
N PRO A 659 -14.69 -18.83 8.39
CA PRO A 659 -13.63 -19.81 8.64
C PRO A 659 -13.20 -19.82 10.11
N GLU A 660 -12.71 -20.97 10.56
CA GLU A 660 -12.01 -21.17 11.82
C GLU A 660 -10.50 -21.23 11.56
N LEU A 661 -9.73 -20.34 12.18
CA LEU A 661 -8.28 -20.35 12.15
C LEU A 661 -7.76 -20.77 13.53
N SER A 662 -7.09 -21.91 13.63
CA SER A 662 -6.56 -22.39 14.91
C SER A 662 -5.14 -22.94 14.90
N ALA A 663 -4.37 -22.68 15.96
CA ALA A 663 -2.99 -23.20 16.10
C ALA A 663 -2.05 -22.88 14.92
N ASN A 664 -2.27 -21.78 14.20
CA ASN A 664 -1.44 -21.38 13.07
C ASN A 664 -0.33 -20.41 13.47
N ARG A 665 0.71 -20.33 12.64
CA ARG A 665 1.74 -19.28 12.70
C ARG A 665 1.62 -18.36 11.50
N ILE A 666 1.25 -17.10 11.74
CA ILE A 666 1.00 -16.08 10.70
C ILE A 666 2.02 -14.96 10.85
N ARG A 667 3.00 -14.88 9.94
CA ARG A 667 4.15 -13.99 10.14
C ARG A 667 4.76 -13.36 8.90
N ASP A 668 5.50 -12.27 9.08
CA ASP A 668 6.34 -11.67 8.04
C ASP A 668 5.59 -11.31 6.74
N ASN A 669 4.28 -11.09 6.82
CA ASN A 669 3.49 -10.64 5.68
C ASN A 669 3.67 -9.12 5.49
N ARG A 670 3.66 -8.65 4.24
CA ARG A 670 3.80 -7.22 3.92
C ARG A 670 2.58 -6.38 4.29
N GLY A 671 1.44 -7.02 4.47
CA GLY A 671 0.21 -6.43 4.98
C GLY A 671 -0.02 -6.80 6.45
N ARG A 672 -1.28 -7.11 6.75
CA ARG A 672 -1.74 -7.61 8.06
C ARG A 672 -1.56 -9.13 8.16
N GLY A 673 -1.50 -9.66 9.37
CA GLY A 673 -1.60 -11.11 9.56
C GLY A 673 -2.96 -11.63 9.07
N VAL A 674 -4.05 -11.12 9.66
CA VAL A 674 -5.44 -11.43 9.29
C VAL A 674 -6.20 -10.13 9.03
N THR A 675 -6.99 -10.09 7.96
CA THR A 675 -7.93 -8.98 7.69
C THR A 675 -9.35 -9.51 7.53
N VAL A 676 -10.28 -8.94 8.30
CA VAL A 676 -11.70 -9.30 8.35
C VAL A 676 -12.52 -8.07 7.98
N TYR A 677 -13.38 -8.18 6.97
CA TYR A 677 -14.19 -7.07 6.47
C TYR A 677 -15.53 -7.55 5.90
N GLY A 678 -16.42 -6.64 5.51
CA GLY A 678 -17.81 -6.94 5.16
C GLY A 678 -18.68 -7.29 6.38
N GLN A 679 -19.28 -8.48 6.34
CA GLN A 679 -20.16 -9.06 7.38
C GLN A 679 -19.60 -10.40 7.90
N ALA A 680 -18.30 -10.62 7.73
CA ALA A 680 -17.66 -11.88 8.09
C ALA A 680 -17.65 -12.10 9.61
N THR A 681 -17.77 -13.37 10.02
CA THR A 681 -17.80 -13.80 11.44
C THR A 681 -16.89 -15.00 11.69
N PRO A 682 -15.57 -14.87 11.44
CA PRO A 682 -14.63 -15.97 11.67
C PRO A 682 -14.34 -16.20 13.15
N THR A 683 -13.92 -17.42 13.48
CA THR A 683 -13.31 -17.74 14.77
C THR A 683 -11.79 -17.83 14.59
N ILE A 684 -11.03 -17.06 15.35
CA ILE A 684 -9.58 -16.97 15.26
C ILE A 684 -9.03 -17.28 16.64
N HIS A 685 -8.50 -18.48 16.87
CA HIS A 685 -8.03 -18.86 18.19
C HIS A 685 -6.72 -19.64 18.26
N ASP A 686 -6.00 -19.53 19.37
CA ASP A 686 -4.74 -20.26 19.60
C ASP A 686 -3.65 -20.02 18.52
N ASN A 687 -3.72 -18.91 17.78
CA ASN A 687 -2.74 -18.59 16.74
C ASN A 687 -1.59 -17.74 17.29
N THR A 688 -0.42 -17.87 16.67
CA THR A 688 0.70 -16.93 16.83
C THR A 688 0.77 -16.01 15.61
N ILE A 689 0.50 -14.72 15.80
CA ILE A 689 0.45 -13.70 14.73
C ILE A 689 1.52 -12.65 14.98
N GLU A 690 2.59 -12.66 14.16
CA GLU A 690 3.80 -11.90 14.51
C GLU A 690 4.56 -11.26 13.35
N SER A 691 5.26 -10.17 13.63
CA SER A 691 6.20 -9.52 12.70
C SER A 691 5.60 -9.12 11.34
N ASN A 692 4.28 -8.89 11.27
CA ASN A 692 3.66 -8.39 10.05
C ASN A 692 3.91 -6.88 9.90
N THR A 693 3.93 -6.39 8.66
CA THR A 693 4.28 -5.00 8.35
C THR A 693 3.16 -3.99 8.67
N LEU A 694 1.92 -4.47 8.82
CA LEU A 694 0.78 -3.68 9.32
C LEU A 694 0.32 -4.22 10.69
N GLN A 695 -0.99 -4.30 10.91
CA GLN A 695 -1.57 -4.89 12.13
C GLN A 695 -1.40 -6.41 12.18
N GLY A 696 -1.44 -6.99 13.38
CA GLY A 696 -1.64 -8.44 13.52
C GLY A 696 -3.00 -8.86 12.96
N ILE A 697 -4.07 -8.28 13.49
CA ILE A 697 -5.45 -8.47 13.02
C ILE A 697 -6.11 -7.11 12.76
N GLY A 698 -6.79 -6.95 11.62
CA GLY A 698 -7.62 -5.78 11.33
C GLY A 698 -9.06 -6.18 11.02
N VAL A 699 -10.02 -5.50 11.65
CA VAL A 699 -11.47 -5.74 11.54
C VAL A 699 -12.15 -4.45 11.08
N GLN A 700 -13.01 -4.53 10.06
CA GLN A 700 -13.60 -3.38 9.35
C GLN A 700 -15.07 -3.62 8.99
N ASP A 701 -15.69 -2.62 8.37
CA ASP A 701 -17.09 -2.61 7.95
C ASP A 701 -18.03 -2.96 9.11
N THR A 702 -18.74 -4.08 9.03
CA THR A 702 -19.68 -4.59 10.05
C THR A 702 -19.28 -5.99 10.52
N ALA A 703 -18.02 -6.38 10.31
CA ALA A 703 -17.54 -7.71 10.68
C ALA A 703 -17.53 -7.89 12.20
N THR A 704 -17.82 -9.12 12.64
CA THR A 704 -17.88 -9.49 14.06
C THR A 704 -17.14 -10.81 14.31
N PRO A 705 -15.79 -10.82 14.28
CA PRO A 705 -15.00 -12.02 14.55
C PRO A 705 -15.02 -12.38 16.03
N ASP A 706 -14.75 -13.64 16.33
CA ASP A 706 -14.41 -14.11 17.67
C ASP A 706 -12.91 -14.42 17.74
N ILE A 707 -12.17 -13.65 18.54
CA ILE A 707 -10.70 -13.69 18.61
C ILE A 707 -10.29 -14.20 19.99
N GLU A 708 -9.84 -15.45 20.11
CA GLU A 708 -9.62 -16.08 21.41
C GLU A 708 -8.20 -16.65 21.61
N ASN A 709 -7.57 -16.42 22.76
CA ASN A 709 -6.33 -17.09 23.16
C ASN A 709 -5.16 -16.97 22.15
N ASN A 710 -5.11 -15.91 21.34
CA ASN A 710 -4.03 -15.70 20.38
C ASN A 710 -2.83 -14.98 21.01
N VAL A 711 -1.64 -15.24 20.48
CA VAL A 711 -0.42 -14.46 20.76
C VAL A 711 -0.16 -13.52 19.58
N ILE A 712 -0.33 -12.21 19.79
CA ILE A 712 -0.25 -11.19 18.74
C ILE A 712 0.89 -10.23 19.06
N GLN A 713 2.01 -10.34 18.34
CA GLN A 713 3.25 -9.70 18.78
C GLN A 713 4.18 -9.15 17.70
N GLY A 714 4.94 -8.11 18.03
CA GLY A 714 6.02 -7.62 17.17
C GLY A 714 5.57 -7.07 15.82
N ASN A 715 4.28 -6.81 15.63
CA ASN A 715 3.75 -6.24 14.39
C ASN A 715 4.12 -4.75 14.28
N ARG A 716 4.32 -4.27 13.06
CA ARG A 716 4.76 -2.88 12.79
C ARG A 716 3.68 -1.82 12.99
N GLN A 717 2.43 -2.23 13.19
CA GLN A 717 1.35 -1.35 13.66
C GLN A 717 0.71 -1.95 14.92
N SER A 718 -0.60 -1.77 15.11
CA SER A 718 -1.28 -2.27 16.31
C SER A 718 -1.32 -3.78 16.32
N GLY A 719 -1.47 -4.38 17.51
CA GLY A 719 -1.78 -5.81 17.59
C GLY A 719 -3.11 -6.14 16.90
N VAL A 720 -4.19 -5.52 17.39
CA VAL A 720 -5.55 -5.65 16.84
C VAL A 720 -6.13 -4.25 16.59
N THR A 721 -6.76 -4.04 15.44
CA THR A 721 -7.50 -2.80 15.15
C THR A 721 -8.93 -3.12 14.71
N TYR A 722 -9.90 -2.42 15.30
CA TYR A 722 -11.30 -2.35 14.87
C TYR A 722 -11.61 -0.92 14.36
N PHE A 723 -12.24 -0.80 13.19
CA PHE A 723 -12.68 0.48 12.61
C PHE A 723 -13.97 0.32 11.78
N ASP A 724 -14.46 1.40 11.16
CA ASP A 724 -15.82 1.52 10.64
C ASP A 724 -16.87 1.22 11.72
N ASN A 725 -17.71 0.20 11.53
CA ASN A 725 -18.76 -0.26 12.45
C ASN A 725 -18.44 -1.67 12.97
N ALA A 726 -17.16 -2.04 12.99
CA ALA A 726 -16.73 -3.38 13.38
C ALA A 726 -17.09 -3.71 14.84
N GLY A 727 -17.49 -4.95 15.07
CA GLY A 727 -17.81 -5.49 16.39
C GLY A 727 -17.09 -6.80 16.65
N GLY A 728 -17.73 -7.71 17.38
CA GLY A 728 -17.17 -9.01 17.75
C GLY A 728 -16.51 -9.03 19.13
N SER A 729 -15.80 -10.12 19.42
CA SER A 729 -15.16 -10.38 20.71
C SER A 729 -13.66 -10.60 20.57
N ALA A 730 -12.92 -10.17 21.57
CA ALA A 730 -11.54 -10.57 21.79
C ALA A 730 -11.38 -11.05 23.24
N SER A 731 -11.08 -12.33 23.45
CA SER A 731 -10.98 -12.96 24.76
C SER A 731 -9.64 -13.65 24.98
N GLY A 732 -9.04 -13.52 26.18
CA GLY A 732 -7.85 -14.31 26.55
C GLY A 732 -6.59 -14.08 25.70
N ASN A 733 -6.54 -13.06 24.85
CA ASN A 733 -5.41 -12.85 23.94
C ASN A 733 -4.22 -12.22 24.65
N THR A 734 -3.02 -12.58 24.23
CA THR A 734 -1.77 -11.89 24.62
C THR A 734 -1.32 -10.97 23.49
N VAL A 735 -1.42 -9.67 23.69
CA VAL A 735 -1.08 -8.65 22.68
C VAL A 735 0.12 -7.82 23.15
N GLN A 736 1.28 -8.06 22.53
CA GLN A 736 2.54 -7.57 23.09
C GLN A 736 3.59 -7.08 22.10
N ALA A 737 4.44 -6.16 22.54
CA ALA A 737 5.61 -5.70 21.78
C ALA A 737 5.29 -5.20 20.36
N ASN A 738 4.06 -4.74 20.10
CA ASN A 738 3.68 -4.15 18.83
C ASN A 738 4.17 -2.68 18.76
N GLN A 739 4.39 -2.18 17.55
CA GLN A 739 5.01 -0.88 17.32
C GLN A 739 4.08 0.32 17.52
N THR A 740 2.77 0.08 17.63
CA THR A 740 1.81 1.10 18.05
C THR A 740 0.99 0.61 19.24
N ALA A 741 -0.34 0.64 19.18
CA ALA A 741 -1.21 0.25 20.27
C ALA A 741 -1.36 -1.28 20.38
N GLY A 742 -1.72 -1.79 21.55
CA GLY A 742 -2.16 -3.19 21.68
C GLY A 742 -3.45 -3.42 20.92
N PHE A 743 -4.53 -2.80 21.40
CA PHE A 743 -5.81 -2.70 20.69
C PHE A 743 -6.08 -1.25 20.30
N ARG A 744 -6.53 -1.04 19.06
CA ARG A 744 -7.04 0.26 18.58
C ARG A 744 -8.49 0.10 18.14
N ILE A 745 -9.36 0.94 18.65
CA ILE A 745 -10.79 0.99 18.34
C ILE A 745 -11.09 2.42 17.91
N THR A 746 -11.56 2.62 16.69
CA THR A 746 -11.82 3.95 16.13
C THR A 746 -13.12 3.99 15.35
N GLU A 747 -13.49 5.19 14.89
CA GLU A 747 -14.73 5.46 14.15
C GLU A 747 -15.95 5.05 14.97
N TYR A 748 -16.77 4.09 14.52
CA TYR A 748 -17.96 3.61 15.23
C TYR A 748 -17.80 2.17 15.75
N ALA A 749 -16.57 1.65 15.78
CA ALA A 749 -16.34 0.28 16.21
C ALA A 749 -16.67 0.08 17.70
N ALA A 750 -17.25 -1.07 18.03
CA ALA A 750 -17.74 -1.38 19.37
C ALA A 750 -17.52 -2.86 19.76
N PRO A 751 -16.26 -3.34 19.86
CA PRO A 751 -15.96 -4.72 20.23
C PRO A 751 -16.11 -4.97 21.75
N THR A 752 -16.19 -6.25 22.12
CA THR A 752 -16.10 -6.71 23.53
C THR A 752 -14.72 -7.31 23.79
N LEU A 753 -13.93 -6.68 24.67
CA LEU A 753 -12.59 -7.13 25.05
C LEU A 753 -12.63 -7.71 26.48
N ASN A 754 -12.39 -9.00 26.64
CA ASN A 754 -12.49 -9.66 27.95
C ASN A 754 -11.24 -10.48 28.30
N GLY A 755 -10.62 -10.22 29.44
CA GLY A 755 -9.55 -11.11 29.95
C GLY A 755 -8.27 -11.11 29.11
N ASN A 756 -8.01 -10.07 28.32
CA ASN A 756 -6.80 -9.99 27.48
C ASN A 756 -5.59 -9.48 28.28
N THR A 757 -4.40 -9.94 27.91
CA THR A 757 -3.11 -9.44 28.43
C THR A 757 -2.45 -8.54 27.39
N VAL A 758 -2.33 -7.25 27.68
CA VAL A 758 -1.83 -6.22 26.76
C VAL A 758 -0.56 -5.58 27.32
N VAL A 759 0.59 -5.97 26.77
CA VAL A 759 1.88 -5.73 27.44
C VAL A 759 2.99 -5.21 26.53
N ARG A 760 3.76 -4.21 27.00
CA ARG A 760 4.97 -3.71 26.32
C ARG A 760 4.78 -3.23 24.87
N ASN A 761 3.61 -2.72 24.52
CA ASN A 761 3.41 -2.06 23.23
C ASN A 761 4.07 -0.67 23.23
N ARG A 762 4.48 -0.17 22.06
CA ARG A 762 5.21 1.11 21.93
C ARG A 762 4.32 2.35 22.07
N GLU A 763 3.01 2.20 21.91
CA GLU A 763 2.05 3.23 22.29
C GLU A 763 1.20 2.75 23.48
N ASN A 764 -0.11 3.02 23.45
CA ASN A 764 -1.06 2.70 24.51
C ASN A 764 -1.45 1.22 24.46
N GLY A 765 -1.87 0.67 25.60
CA GLY A 765 -2.41 -0.69 25.63
C GLY A 765 -3.71 -0.77 24.85
N LEU A 766 -4.73 -0.05 25.32
CA LEU A 766 -6.02 0.12 24.63
C LEU A 766 -6.17 1.58 24.19
N GLY A 767 -6.59 1.80 22.93
CA GLY A 767 -6.90 3.13 22.41
C GLY A 767 -8.30 3.18 21.82
N TYR A 768 -9.14 4.09 22.31
CA TYR A 768 -10.47 4.39 21.80
C TYR A 768 -10.50 5.81 21.25
N SER A 769 -11.03 5.98 20.04
CA SER A 769 -11.03 7.26 19.34
C SER A 769 -12.30 7.51 18.53
N GLU A 770 -12.54 8.78 18.20
CA GLU A 770 -13.71 9.21 17.42
C GLU A 770 -15.02 8.85 18.13
N TYR A 771 -15.88 7.98 17.59
CA TYR A 771 -17.14 7.55 18.21
C TYR A 771 -17.06 6.11 18.75
N ALA A 772 -15.85 5.61 18.97
CA ALA A 772 -15.62 4.23 19.40
C ALA A 772 -16.34 3.93 20.72
N ALA A 773 -16.93 2.73 20.79
CA ALA A 773 -17.67 2.26 21.95
C ALA A 773 -17.27 0.81 22.29
N GLY A 774 -18.19 0.06 22.88
CA GLY A 774 -17.98 -1.32 23.28
C GLY A 774 -17.55 -1.44 24.75
N SER A 775 -16.99 -2.59 25.11
CA SER A 775 -16.60 -2.87 26.49
C SER A 775 -15.22 -3.48 26.59
N ALA A 776 -14.48 -3.11 27.64
CA ALA A 776 -13.26 -3.78 28.05
C ALA A 776 -13.40 -4.20 29.51
N SER A 777 -13.34 -5.52 29.76
CA SER A 777 -13.41 -6.05 31.11
C SER A 777 -12.32 -7.07 31.44
N ARG A 778 -11.87 -7.08 32.70
CA ARG A 778 -10.90 -8.06 33.21
C ARG A 778 -9.58 -8.11 32.44
N ASN A 779 -9.22 -7.05 31.70
CA ASN A 779 -7.98 -7.01 30.94
C ASN A 779 -6.81 -6.61 31.83
N THR A 780 -5.64 -7.21 31.60
CA THR A 780 -4.37 -6.84 32.22
C THR A 780 -3.55 -6.00 31.25
N ILE A 781 -3.37 -4.72 31.55
CA ILE A 781 -2.77 -3.73 30.64
C ILE A 781 -1.53 -3.14 31.32
N THR A 782 -0.34 -3.59 30.89
CA THR A 782 0.88 -3.31 31.65
C THR A 782 2.12 -2.99 30.83
N ALA A 783 3.00 -2.14 31.38
CA ALA A 783 4.31 -1.85 30.82
C ALA A 783 4.32 -1.30 29.37
N ASN A 784 3.21 -0.69 28.92
CA ASN A 784 3.13 -0.02 27.63
C ASN A 784 3.86 1.34 27.70
N SER A 785 4.34 1.83 26.55
CA SER A 785 5.18 3.05 26.54
C SER A 785 4.39 4.36 26.56
N ASN A 786 3.11 4.34 26.18
CA ASN A 786 2.16 5.44 26.41
C ASN A 786 1.17 5.03 27.52
N PRO A 787 0.02 5.72 27.74
CA PRO A 787 -0.91 5.32 28.78
C PRO A 787 -1.41 3.90 28.60
N GLY A 788 -1.78 3.24 29.70
CA GLY A 788 -2.39 1.91 29.61
C GLY A 788 -3.66 1.95 28.76
N ILE A 789 -4.57 2.86 29.07
CA ILE A 789 -5.79 3.11 28.29
C ILE A 789 -5.85 4.58 27.89
N ALA A 790 -6.13 4.84 26.62
CA ALA A 790 -6.40 6.19 26.10
C ALA A 790 -7.78 6.24 25.44
N VAL A 791 -8.57 7.26 25.77
CA VAL A 791 -9.90 7.51 25.20
C VAL A 791 -9.98 8.99 24.79
N TRP A 792 -10.31 9.26 23.52
CA TRP A 792 -10.45 10.62 22.98
C TRP A 792 -11.56 10.70 21.92
N GLY A 793 -11.80 11.89 21.37
CA GLY A 793 -12.95 12.14 20.49
C GLY A 793 -14.26 12.25 21.27
N ASP A 794 -15.29 11.60 20.76
CA ASP A 794 -16.61 11.38 21.34
C ASP A 794 -16.77 9.91 21.79
N ALA A 795 -15.66 9.23 22.12
CA ALA A 795 -15.68 7.81 22.43
C ALA A 795 -16.29 7.53 23.81
N GLU A 796 -17.08 6.47 23.91
CA GLU A 796 -17.89 6.11 25.10
C GLU A 796 -17.77 4.61 25.47
N PRO A 797 -16.55 4.06 25.69
CA PRO A 797 -16.41 2.66 26.11
C PRO A 797 -16.82 2.43 27.57
N THR A 798 -17.27 1.21 27.87
CA THR A 798 -17.40 0.70 29.24
C THR A 798 -16.12 -0.03 29.66
N LEU A 799 -15.44 0.47 30.67
CA LEU A 799 -14.18 -0.06 31.20
C LEU A 799 -14.43 -0.61 32.61
N ASN A 800 -14.51 -1.93 32.75
CA ASN A 800 -14.89 -2.56 34.02
C ASN A 800 -13.87 -3.62 34.52
N ASN A 801 -13.49 -3.61 35.79
CA ASN A 801 -12.65 -4.66 36.38
C ASN A 801 -11.29 -4.87 35.66
N ASN A 802 -10.71 -3.84 35.03
CA ASN A 802 -9.40 -3.94 34.38
C ASN A 802 -8.27 -3.66 35.37
N MET A 803 -7.11 -4.30 35.14
CA MET A 803 -5.86 -4.00 35.85
C MET A 803 -4.92 -3.22 34.93
N VAL A 804 -4.63 -1.97 35.27
CA VAL A 804 -3.83 -1.04 34.46
C VAL A 804 -2.61 -0.60 35.25
N SER A 805 -1.44 -1.16 34.92
CA SER A 805 -0.27 -0.96 35.78
C SER A 805 1.08 -0.83 35.09
N LEU A 806 2.01 -0.14 35.74
CA LEU A 806 3.41 -0.05 35.30
C LEU A 806 3.62 0.55 33.90
N ASN A 807 2.65 1.30 33.36
CA ASN A 807 2.80 1.96 32.06
C ASN A 807 3.70 3.19 32.20
N LYS A 808 4.45 3.52 31.13
CA LYS A 808 5.47 4.59 31.19
C LYS A 808 4.88 6.01 31.25
N GLN A 809 3.57 6.15 31.07
CA GLN A 809 2.83 7.40 31.26
C GLN A 809 1.77 7.23 32.37
N SER A 810 0.59 7.84 32.22
CA SER A 810 -0.54 7.63 33.14
C SER A 810 -1.20 6.28 32.93
N GLY A 811 -1.93 5.78 33.93
CA GLY A 811 -2.70 4.54 33.76
C GLY A 811 -3.79 4.71 32.70
N VAL A 812 -4.68 5.68 32.91
CA VAL A 812 -5.80 5.99 32.01
C VAL A 812 -5.79 7.47 31.66
N VAL A 813 -6.01 7.80 30.39
CA VAL A 813 -6.13 9.19 29.90
C VAL A 813 -7.41 9.34 29.10
N LEU A 814 -8.25 10.29 29.52
CA LEU A 814 -9.54 10.62 28.94
C LEU A 814 -9.50 12.08 28.45
N ALA A 815 -9.84 12.32 27.18
CA ALA A 815 -9.63 13.61 26.54
C ALA A 815 -10.77 14.02 25.61
N GLU A 816 -10.74 15.29 25.19
CA GLU A 816 -11.70 15.87 24.24
C GLU A 816 -13.15 15.81 24.73
N ARG A 817 -14.07 15.13 24.06
CA ARG A 817 -15.48 15.01 24.47
C ARG A 817 -15.83 13.59 24.92
N SER A 818 -14.83 12.77 25.23
CA SER A 818 -15.07 11.37 25.61
C SER A 818 -15.89 11.27 26.88
N ALA A 819 -16.82 10.32 26.94
CA ALA A 819 -17.67 10.06 28.11
C ALA A 819 -17.69 8.56 28.49
N PRO A 820 -16.53 7.94 28.78
CA PRO A 820 -16.47 6.53 29.15
C PRO A 820 -17.01 6.27 30.57
N GLN A 821 -17.44 5.03 30.80
CA GLN A 821 -17.79 4.53 32.13
C GLN A 821 -16.65 3.68 32.69
N LEU A 822 -16.09 4.05 33.84
CA LEU A 822 -14.99 3.37 34.50
C LEU A 822 -15.48 2.80 35.84
N SER A 823 -15.58 1.48 35.95
CA SER A 823 -16.01 0.81 37.18
C SER A 823 -15.08 -0.29 37.67
N ASP A 824 -14.81 -0.34 38.98
CA ASP A 824 -14.05 -1.42 39.64
C ASP A 824 -12.66 -1.69 39.04
N ASN A 825 -12.04 -0.71 38.37
CA ASN A 825 -10.71 -0.90 37.79
C ASN A 825 -9.64 -0.70 38.87
N ARG A 826 -8.54 -1.44 38.73
CA ARG A 826 -7.32 -1.28 39.52
C ARG A 826 -6.26 -0.58 38.67
N ILE A 827 -5.86 0.62 39.06
CA ILE A 827 -4.91 1.45 38.33
C ILE A 827 -3.70 1.74 39.23
N ASP A 828 -2.57 1.08 38.97
CA ASP A 828 -1.43 1.14 39.89
C ASP A 828 -0.03 1.23 39.28
N GLY A 829 0.90 1.87 39.98
CA GLY A 829 2.32 1.83 39.61
C GLY A 829 2.68 2.51 38.28
N ASN A 830 1.82 3.36 37.72
CA ASN A 830 2.09 4.07 36.46
C ASN A 830 3.01 5.28 36.71
N THR A 831 3.86 5.64 35.74
CA THR A 831 4.88 6.70 35.92
C THR A 831 4.30 8.08 36.25
N LEU A 832 3.13 8.39 35.69
CA LEU A 832 2.47 9.69 35.89
C LEU A 832 1.28 9.55 36.83
N TYR A 833 0.07 9.89 36.39
CA TYR A 833 -1.13 9.80 37.21
C TYR A 833 -1.80 8.44 37.03
N GLY A 834 -2.62 8.02 37.99
CA GLY A 834 -3.53 6.90 37.76
C GLY A 834 -4.51 7.22 36.64
N LEU A 835 -5.27 8.30 36.78
CA LEU A 835 -6.26 8.76 35.82
C LEU A 835 -6.07 10.25 35.49
N ILE A 836 -6.07 10.59 34.21
CA ILE A 836 -6.16 11.98 33.73
C ILE A 836 -7.48 12.18 32.98
N VAL A 837 -8.19 13.26 33.28
CA VAL A 837 -9.36 13.73 32.53
C VAL A 837 -9.07 15.15 32.04
N THR A 838 -9.21 15.38 30.73
CA THR A 838 -8.86 16.65 30.08
C THR A 838 -9.77 17.00 28.90
N GLY A 839 -9.59 18.18 28.30
CA GLY A 839 -10.51 18.71 27.31
C GLY A 839 -11.85 19.06 27.95
N ASN A 840 -12.92 18.54 27.36
CA ASN A 840 -14.31 18.61 27.81
C ASN A 840 -14.83 17.21 28.20
N ALA A 841 -13.94 16.27 28.56
CA ALA A 841 -14.32 14.88 28.82
C ALA A 841 -15.19 14.80 30.10
N THR A 842 -16.21 13.95 30.07
CA THR A 842 -17.19 13.78 31.16
C THR A 842 -17.41 12.31 31.50
N PRO A 843 -16.40 11.62 32.05
CA PRO A 843 -16.53 10.21 32.43
C PRO A 843 -17.41 10.00 33.66
N GLU A 844 -17.92 8.78 33.81
CA GLU A 844 -18.42 8.26 35.08
C GLU A 844 -17.33 7.36 35.70
N VAL A 845 -16.85 7.70 36.89
CA VAL A 845 -15.72 7.01 37.54
C VAL A 845 -16.18 6.45 38.89
N THR A 846 -16.45 5.16 38.98
CA THR A 846 -17.09 4.55 40.16
C THR A 846 -16.32 3.34 40.70
N GLY A 847 -16.07 3.26 42.01
CA GLY A 847 -15.52 2.05 42.65
C GLY A 847 -14.08 1.68 42.25
N ASN A 848 -13.31 2.57 41.63
CA ASN A 848 -11.97 2.26 41.14
C ASN A 848 -10.93 2.35 42.28
N THR A 849 -9.90 1.51 42.23
CA THR A 849 -8.74 1.56 43.14
C THR A 849 -7.54 2.13 42.40
N ILE A 850 -7.04 3.29 42.84
CA ILE A 850 -5.98 4.06 42.17
C ILE A 850 -4.82 4.30 43.14
N THR A 851 -3.71 3.57 42.97
CA THR A 851 -2.66 3.54 43.99
C THR A 851 -1.23 3.44 43.44
N GLY A 852 -0.23 3.97 44.16
CA GLY A 852 1.17 3.76 43.78
C GLY A 852 1.61 4.47 42.49
N ASN A 853 0.85 5.42 41.95
CA ASN A 853 1.20 6.13 40.71
C ASN A 853 2.16 7.30 41.00
N GLY A 854 3.07 7.60 40.07
CA GLY A 854 4.23 8.46 40.33
C GLY A 854 3.93 9.95 40.58
N LYS A 855 2.88 10.51 39.97
CA LYS A 855 2.51 11.93 40.12
C LYS A 855 1.26 12.21 40.94
N GLY A 856 0.32 11.27 41.03
CA GLY A 856 -0.95 11.48 41.73
C GLY A 856 -2.00 10.43 41.35
N GLY A 857 -3.14 10.46 42.05
CA GLY A 857 -4.27 9.56 41.80
C GLY A 857 -5.05 9.96 40.55
N ILE A 858 -5.98 10.91 40.69
CA ILE A 858 -6.83 11.43 39.62
C ILE A 858 -6.48 12.90 39.36
N PHE A 859 -6.39 13.30 38.09
CA PHE A 859 -6.12 14.68 37.70
C PHE A 859 -7.11 15.19 36.65
N TYR A 860 -7.91 16.19 37.02
CA TYR A 860 -8.81 16.90 36.10
C TYR A 860 -8.19 18.22 35.67
N LYS A 861 -8.22 18.53 34.37
CA LYS A 861 -7.73 19.82 33.84
C LYS A 861 -8.60 20.38 32.72
N GLN A 862 -8.50 21.69 32.48
CA GLN A 862 -9.26 22.42 31.47
C GLN A 862 -10.78 22.43 31.77
N GLN A 863 -11.62 21.99 30.84
CA GLN A 863 -13.09 21.96 30.96
C GLN A 863 -13.59 20.55 31.34
N ALA A 864 -12.71 19.70 31.87
CA ALA A 864 -13.04 18.35 32.26
C ALA A 864 -14.08 18.32 33.39
N GLY A 865 -15.05 17.41 33.28
CA GLY A 865 -16.12 17.23 34.25
C GLY A 865 -16.46 15.75 34.42
N GLY A 866 -17.73 15.44 34.64
CA GLY A 866 -18.21 14.07 34.86
C GLY A 866 -18.57 13.80 36.31
N THR A 867 -18.77 12.54 36.64
CA THR A 867 -19.21 12.10 37.97
C THR A 867 -18.27 11.05 38.52
N GLY A 868 -18.23 10.91 39.85
CA GLY A 868 -17.53 9.79 40.45
C GLY A 868 -17.92 9.51 41.88
N SER A 869 -17.90 8.23 42.23
CA SER A 869 -18.30 7.77 43.57
C SER A 869 -17.53 6.53 44.03
N GLY A 870 -17.28 6.41 45.33
CA GLY A 870 -16.69 5.21 45.92
C GLY A 870 -15.28 4.83 45.44
N ASN A 871 -14.50 5.76 44.90
CA ASN A 871 -13.14 5.49 44.43
C ASN A 871 -12.14 5.54 45.60
N SER A 872 -11.11 4.70 45.57
CA SER A 872 -10.05 4.66 46.59
C SER A 872 -8.71 5.09 46.01
N CYS A 873 -8.19 6.25 46.43
CA CYS A 873 -6.93 6.81 45.96
C CYS A 873 -5.90 6.96 47.08
N PHE A 874 -4.85 6.14 47.11
CA PHE A 874 -3.86 6.15 48.20
C PHE A 874 -2.46 5.75 47.72
N ASP A 875 -1.42 6.06 48.48
CA ASP A 875 -0.01 5.76 48.17
C ASP A 875 0.49 6.28 46.80
N ASN A 876 -0.14 7.32 46.25
CA ASN A 876 0.33 7.98 45.04
C ASN A 876 1.41 9.04 45.38
N GLY A 877 2.33 9.31 44.46
CA GLY A 877 3.44 10.26 44.64
C GLY A 877 3.03 11.74 44.72
N GLY A 878 1.74 12.04 44.57
CA GLY A 878 1.15 13.37 44.74
C GLY A 878 -0.31 13.26 45.21
N GLU A 879 -1.09 14.32 44.97
CA GLU A 879 -2.47 14.39 45.47
C GLU A 879 -3.34 13.22 44.98
N ALA A 880 -4.25 12.77 45.86
CA ALA A 880 -5.26 11.77 45.53
C ALA A 880 -6.18 12.26 44.40
N LEU A 881 -6.56 13.54 44.47
CA LEU A 881 -7.29 14.29 43.45
C LEU A 881 -6.65 15.66 43.27
N ALA A 882 -6.23 15.96 42.04
CA ALA A 882 -5.73 17.27 41.63
C ALA A 882 -6.69 17.91 40.62
N LEU A 883 -6.87 19.23 40.71
CA LEU A 883 -7.76 20.01 39.84
C LEU A 883 -7.00 21.22 39.25
N GLU A 884 -6.92 21.31 37.92
CA GLU A 884 -6.41 22.46 37.16
C GLU A 884 -7.46 22.90 36.12
N LEU A 885 -8.62 23.31 36.63
CA LEU A 885 -9.80 23.62 35.82
C LEU A 885 -9.78 25.05 35.29
N ALA A 886 -10.42 25.26 34.14
CA ALA A 886 -10.71 26.61 33.63
C ALA A 886 -11.67 27.36 34.58
N ALA A 887 -11.61 28.69 34.58
CA ALA A 887 -12.32 29.51 35.57
C ALA A 887 -13.85 29.36 35.55
N ASP A 888 -14.41 28.91 34.44
CA ASP A 888 -15.85 28.69 34.18
C ASP A 888 -16.24 27.20 34.15
N ALA A 889 -15.29 26.28 34.31
CA ALA A 889 -15.58 24.86 34.30
C ALA A 889 -16.36 24.47 35.58
N PRO A 890 -17.48 23.74 35.46
CA PRO A 890 -18.22 23.25 36.64
C PRO A 890 -17.39 22.25 37.47
N GLY A 891 -16.40 21.61 36.83
CA GLY A 891 -15.59 20.56 37.44
C GLY A 891 -16.35 19.23 37.58
N PRO A 892 -15.69 18.20 38.12
CA PRO A 892 -16.32 16.91 38.33
C PRO A 892 -17.19 16.91 39.61
N ASP A 893 -18.31 16.19 39.56
CA ASP A 893 -19.14 15.90 40.73
C ASP A 893 -18.66 14.60 41.38
N LEU A 894 -17.74 14.73 42.34
CA LEU A 894 -17.13 13.61 43.05
C LEU A 894 -17.66 13.54 44.47
N ASP A 895 -18.08 12.34 44.91
CA ASP A 895 -18.37 12.12 46.32
C ASP A 895 -17.08 12.22 47.18
N ALA A 896 -17.24 12.52 48.47
CA ALA A 896 -16.11 12.73 49.38
C ALA A 896 -15.37 11.43 49.77
N THR A 897 -15.70 10.28 49.16
CA THR A 897 -15.13 9.00 49.59
C THR A 897 -13.85 8.67 48.82
N GLY A 898 -12.74 8.61 49.56
CA GLY A 898 -11.49 7.93 49.19
C GLY A 898 -10.55 8.60 48.19
N CYS A 899 -10.99 9.59 47.41
CA CYS A 899 -10.11 10.39 46.54
C CYS A 899 -10.15 11.91 46.83
N GLY A 900 -10.98 12.37 47.77
CA GLY A 900 -11.01 13.78 48.20
C GLY A 900 -9.75 14.19 49.00
N PRO A 901 -9.54 15.50 49.22
CA PRO A 901 -8.46 16.00 50.08
C PRO A 901 -8.60 15.57 51.55
#